data_AF-H8FVU4-F1
#
_entry.id   AF-H8FVU4-F1
#
_cell.length_a   1.000
_cell.length_b   1.000
_cell.length_c   1.000
_cell.angle_alpha   90.00
_cell.angle_beta   90.00
_cell.angle_gamma   90.00
#
_symmetry.space_group_name_H-M   'P 1'
#
loop_
_entity.id
_entity.type
_entity.pdbx_description
1 polymer ?
#
loop_
_entity_poly.entity_id
_entity_poly.type
_entity_poly.pdbx_seq_one_letter_code
_entity_poly.pdbx_strand_id
1 'polypeptide(L)'
;MMAEPKISYRDEIAGEIIRRIEDGTAPWQKPWKAGEIGAAPFNPVSNKPYRGINDLWLSMMGRADPRWMTYRQALEIGAQVRKGERSTTVEYWQWSTREALIDTDGKPVLGEDGKPKMVETKLDRPRVFLAKVFNADQIDGLAPWGSPAPSFDPVAQAESLIDGAGIPVHHDQANRAFYTPGRDEIHLPPRGAFVGQEAYYATLLHELGHATGHPSRLVRNFGPFGSELYAREELRAEIASTMLARDLGISHDPANHAAYVESWLKALRDDKNEIFRAARDAETIKTWVMEPERRPELERAAQAHAAAKEQGMASTPDSRPDTVTERQAETRTYLAVPYAEKDQAKAAGAKWDRKAKSWYVPDGIDLAAFARWSGKPAAPAASLSPVEEFAEACKSHGLMLKSAPVMDGTWHRVPVQGDRKGQISGSYRGFLDGRPSGQITNYKAGGTVKWVATGQALTDEARAQVQAEAAAIRAERESLRLAAAEKAARVAYGVWENLAGAATPERSPYLAAKGVQGHGVRVDGEGKLMIPARDGEGKLWTLQVVGADGKRFLKQSHKAGTFHVIEPTGTGTLDTLFANPGPVLIAEGYATAASIFEATGQPVIAAFDSGNLAPVAATVRARYPDRTIVIAADDDHANRHGNVGLEKATEAAQAVGGFVVSPRFTAEEKLKGLTDFNDLAQSRGPGAVRQAIDSALARLREPSRSIA
;
A
#
# COMPACT_ATOMS: atom_id res chain seq x y z
N MET A 1 -32.01 -3.52 -23.77
CA MET A 1 -30.53 -3.57 -23.76
C MET A 1 -30.03 -2.30 -23.11
N MET A 2 -29.49 -2.37 -21.89
CA MET A 2 -28.80 -1.22 -21.31
C MET A 2 -27.48 -1.05 -22.05
N ALA A 3 -27.25 0.13 -22.62
CA ALA A 3 -25.99 0.44 -23.28
C ALA A 3 -24.85 0.31 -22.27
N GLU A 4 -23.81 -0.45 -22.63
CA GLU A 4 -22.61 -0.56 -21.80
C GLU A 4 -22.02 0.84 -21.55
N PRO A 5 -21.56 1.13 -20.31
CA PRO A 5 -20.98 2.42 -19.98
C PRO A 5 -19.73 2.67 -20.83
N LYS A 6 -19.71 3.82 -21.51
CA LYS A 6 -18.62 4.23 -22.40
C LYS A 6 -17.34 4.46 -21.57
N ILE A 7 -16.35 3.57 -21.71
CA ILE A 7 -15.05 3.68 -21.04
C ILE A 7 -14.40 5.03 -21.41
N SER A 8 -13.90 5.77 -20.42
CA SER A 8 -13.24 7.05 -20.69
C SER A 8 -11.81 6.85 -21.19
N TYR A 9 -11.27 7.79 -21.97
CA TYR A 9 -9.90 7.73 -22.50
C TYR A 9 -8.85 7.44 -21.41
N ARG A 10 -8.97 8.07 -20.24
CA ARG A 10 -8.05 7.84 -19.13
C ARG A 10 -8.20 6.45 -18.52
N ASP A 11 -9.42 5.91 -18.48
CA ASP A 11 -9.66 4.53 -18.04
C ASP A 11 -9.05 3.51 -18.99
N GLU A 12 -9.10 3.76 -20.29
CA GLU A 12 -8.49 2.93 -21.33
C GLU A 12 -6.97 2.88 -21.16
N ILE A 13 -6.32 4.04 -21.07
CA ILE A 13 -4.86 4.12 -20.88
C ILE A 13 -4.43 3.49 -19.55
N ALA A 14 -5.08 3.87 -18.46
CA ALA A 14 -4.73 3.33 -17.15
C ALA A 14 -4.92 1.80 -17.11
N GLY A 15 -6.01 1.29 -17.69
CA GLY A 15 -6.26 -0.15 -17.81
C GLY A 15 -5.20 -0.88 -18.62
N GLU A 16 -4.78 -0.35 -19.77
CA GLU A 16 -3.73 -0.95 -20.58
C GLU A 16 -2.36 -0.90 -19.90
N ILE A 17 -2.04 0.20 -19.20
CA ILE A 17 -0.80 0.29 -18.42
C ILE A 17 -0.81 -0.72 -17.27
N ILE A 18 -1.91 -0.83 -16.52
CA ILE A 18 -2.09 -1.84 -15.47
C ILE A 18 -1.85 -3.24 -16.02
N ARG A 19 -2.49 -3.58 -17.16
CA ARG A 19 -2.32 -4.88 -17.82
C ARG A 19 -0.86 -5.15 -18.19
N ARG A 20 -0.15 -4.16 -18.73
CA ARG A 20 1.27 -4.31 -19.06
C ARG A 20 2.13 -4.47 -17.82
N ILE A 21 1.79 -3.82 -16.71
CA ILE A 21 2.49 -4.00 -15.43
C ILE A 21 2.28 -5.42 -14.90
N GLU A 22 1.05 -5.94 -14.97
CA GLU A 22 0.70 -7.32 -14.61
C GLU A 22 1.45 -8.35 -15.45
N ASP A 23 1.55 -8.11 -16.76
CA ASP A 23 2.25 -8.98 -17.70
C ASP A 23 3.79 -8.85 -17.61
N GLY A 24 4.33 -7.96 -16.76
CA GLY A 24 5.76 -7.67 -16.69
C GLY A 24 6.32 -7.07 -18.00
N THR A 25 5.48 -6.38 -18.77
CA THR A 25 5.81 -5.81 -20.08
C THR A 25 5.79 -4.29 -20.13
N ALA A 26 5.60 -3.62 -18.99
CA ALA A 26 5.79 -2.17 -18.93
C ALA A 26 7.23 -1.79 -19.29
N PRO A 27 7.48 -0.63 -19.94
CA PRO A 27 8.82 -0.24 -20.39
C PRO A 27 9.85 -0.18 -19.26
N TRP A 28 9.44 0.21 -18.06
CA TRP A 28 10.31 0.25 -16.88
C TRP A 28 10.48 -1.12 -16.20
N GLN A 29 9.79 -2.18 -16.65
CA GLN A 29 9.95 -3.56 -16.14
C GLN A 29 10.70 -4.47 -17.11
N LYS A 30 11.06 -3.99 -18.31
CA LYS A 30 11.87 -4.74 -19.27
C LYS A 30 13.29 -4.19 -19.34
N PRO A 31 14.32 -5.06 -19.31
CA PRO A 31 15.68 -4.62 -19.60
C PRO A 31 15.77 -4.22 -21.07
N TRP A 32 16.58 -3.20 -21.34
CA TRP A 32 16.86 -2.75 -22.70
C TRP A 32 18.27 -2.16 -22.78
N LYS A 33 18.93 -2.36 -23.93
CA LYS A 33 20.27 -1.83 -24.19
C LYS A 33 20.22 -0.43 -24.78
N ALA A 34 21.28 0.34 -24.57
CA ALA A 34 21.48 1.62 -25.25
C ALA A 34 21.19 1.51 -26.76
N GLY A 35 20.25 2.33 -27.25
CA GLY A 35 19.80 2.34 -28.64
C GLY A 35 18.65 1.37 -28.98
N GLU A 36 18.23 0.47 -28.08
CA GLU A 36 17.06 -0.40 -28.28
C GLU A 36 15.73 0.34 -28.02
N ILE A 37 15.71 1.24 -27.04
CA ILE A 37 14.62 2.21 -26.90
C ILE A 37 14.96 3.39 -27.80
N GLY A 38 14.20 3.53 -28.88
CA GLY A 38 14.33 4.65 -29.81
C GLY A 38 14.16 6.02 -29.15
N ALA A 39 14.36 7.08 -29.93
CA ALA A 39 14.25 8.46 -29.43
C ALA A 39 12.86 8.75 -28.82
N ALA A 40 12.81 9.74 -27.93
CA ALA A 40 11.55 10.21 -27.33
C ALA A 40 10.52 10.59 -28.42
N PRO A 41 9.24 10.21 -28.27
CA PRO A 41 8.20 10.58 -29.21
C PRO A 41 8.09 12.10 -29.38
N PHE A 42 8.03 12.58 -30.62
CA PHE A 42 7.88 14.00 -30.91
C PHE A 42 6.98 14.27 -32.11
N ASN A 43 6.46 15.49 -32.19
CA ASN A 43 5.69 15.94 -33.34
C ASN A 43 6.62 16.62 -34.36
N PRO A 44 6.78 16.06 -35.57
CA PRO A 44 7.74 16.58 -36.55
C PRO A 44 7.31 17.89 -37.23
N VAL A 45 6.03 18.27 -37.15
CA VAL A 45 5.55 19.55 -37.71
C VAL A 45 5.85 20.71 -36.77
N SER A 46 5.64 20.52 -35.46
CA SER A 46 5.95 21.54 -34.45
C SER A 46 7.38 21.46 -33.91
N ASN A 47 8.09 20.37 -34.20
CA ASN A 47 9.38 19.99 -33.64
C ASN A 47 9.39 19.98 -32.10
N LYS A 48 8.28 19.59 -31.47
CA LYS A 48 8.14 19.53 -30.01
C LYS A 48 8.02 18.09 -29.53
N PRO A 49 8.76 17.70 -28.47
CA PRO A 49 8.59 16.39 -27.84
C PRO A 49 7.21 16.28 -27.18
N TYR A 50 6.64 15.09 -27.22
CA TYR A 50 5.54 14.74 -26.32
C TYR A 50 6.08 14.67 -24.88
N ARG A 51 5.20 14.91 -23.89
CA ARG A 51 5.59 15.03 -22.49
C ARG A 51 4.64 14.25 -21.58
N GLY A 52 5.12 13.86 -20.40
CA GLY A 52 4.33 13.20 -19.37
C GLY A 52 3.64 11.94 -19.87
N ILE A 53 2.33 11.82 -19.64
CA ILE A 53 1.59 10.61 -20.03
C ILE A 53 1.64 10.33 -21.54
N ASN A 54 1.71 11.36 -22.39
CA ASN A 54 1.75 11.15 -23.83
C ASN A 54 3.09 10.58 -24.29
N ASP A 55 4.20 11.04 -23.70
CA ASP A 55 5.52 10.45 -23.96
C ASP A 55 5.49 8.96 -23.60
N LEU A 56 5.06 8.66 -22.38
CA LEU A 56 5.02 7.30 -21.88
C LEU A 56 4.10 6.40 -22.72
N TRP A 57 2.88 6.89 -23.00
CA TRP A 57 1.88 6.15 -23.76
C TRP A 57 2.31 5.88 -25.20
N LEU A 58 2.88 6.87 -25.89
CA LEU A 58 3.34 6.70 -27.27
C LEU A 58 4.57 5.78 -27.34
N SER A 59 5.49 5.88 -26.37
CA SER A 59 6.64 4.99 -26.26
C SER A 59 6.21 3.52 -26.08
N MET A 60 5.15 3.28 -25.29
CA MET A 60 4.58 1.94 -25.08
C MET A 60 3.96 1.31 -26.34
N MET A 61 3.71 2.09 -27.39
CA MET A 61 3.19 1.55 -28.65
C MET A 61 4.22 0.71 -29.41
N GLY A 62 5.49 0.73 -29.00
CA GLY A 62 6.54 -0.16 -29.52
C GLY A 62 6.87 0.07 -30.98
N ARG A 63 6.77 1.32 -31.44
CA ARG A 63 7.10 1.72 -32.82
C ARG A 63 8.51 2.28 -32.88
N ALA A 64 9.22 1.98 -33.96
CA ALA A 64 10.63 2.33 -34.11
C ALA A 64 10.82 3.81 -34.48
N ASP A 65 9.93 4.36 -35.30
CA ASP A 65 9.97 5.78 -35.64
C ASP A 65 9.39 6.63 -34.50
N PRO A 66 10.11 7.64 -33.98
CA PRO A 66 9.63 8.46 -32.87
C PRO A 66 8.64 9.57 -33.31
N ARG A 67 8.38 9.72 -34.60
CA ARG A 67 7.55 10.83 -35.11
C ARG A 67 6.07 10.47 -35.03
N TRP A 68 5.30 11.33 -34.35
CA TRP A 68 3.84 11.21 -34.23
C TRP A 68 3.16 12.51 -34.63
N MET A 69 2.16 12.44 -35.51
CA MET A 69 1.44 13.62 -35.99
C MET A 69 -0.03 13.33 -36.27
N THR A 70 -0.87 14.36 -36.28
CA THR A 70 -2.27 14.18 -36.65
C THR A 70 -2.43 13.91 -38.15
N TYR A 71 -3.56 13.35 -38.56
CA TYR A 71 -3.87 13.16 -39.98
C TYR A 71 -3.77 14.46 -40.79
N ARG A 72 -4.25 15.58 -40.23
CA ARG A 72 -4.19 16.90 -40.88
C ARG A 72 -2.75 17.37 -41.08
N GLN A 73 -1.92 17.22 -40.05
CA GLN A 73 -0.50 17.54 -40.13
C GLN A 73 0.23 16.72 -41.19
N ALA A 74 -0.09 15.43 -41.34
CA ALA A 74 0.47 14.60 -42.40
C ALA A 74 0.11 15.14 -43.79
N LEU A 75 -1.16 15.50 -44.01
CA LEU A 75 -1.61 16.09 -45.28
C LEU A 75 -0.93 17.43 -45.58
N GLU A 76 -0.74 18.28 -44.58
CA GLU A 76 -0.10 19.60 -44.73
C GLU A 76 1.33 19.50 -45.25
N ILE A 77 2.05 18.42 -44.93
CA ILE A 77 3.41 18.15 -45.41
C ILE A 77 3.44 17.25 -46.65
N GLY A 78 2.29 17.03 -47.31
CA GLY A 78 2.19 16.21 -48.51
C GLY A 78 2.29 14.70 -48.28
N ALA A 79 2.15 14.24 -47.03
CA ALA A 79 2.22 12.84 -46.65
C ALA A 79 0.80 12.24 -46.44
N GLN A 80 0.67 10.92 -46.49
CA GLN A 80 -0.63 10.25 -46.43
C GLN A 80 -0.62 9.08 -45.45
N VAL A 81 -1.49 9.13 -44.45
CA VAL A 81 -1.75 7.96 -43.59
C VAL A 81 -2.33 6.83 -44.43
N ARG A 82 -1.76 5.62 -44.35
CA ARG A 82 -2.23 4.48 -45.12
C ARG A 82 -3.65 4.06 -44.73
N LYS A 83 -4.39 3.58 -45.74
CA LYS A 83 -5.76 3.10 -45.53
C LYS A 83 -5.77 1.90 -44.58
N GLY A 84 -6.58 1.96 -43.54
CA GLY A 84 -6.75 0.89 -42.55
C GLY A 84 -5.91 1.05 -41.28
N GLU A 85 -4.96 1.99 -41.27
CA GLU A 85 -4.16 2.31 -40.08
C GLU A 85 -5.02 2.92 -38.97
N ARG A 86 -4.68 2.59 -37.72
CA ARG A 86 -5.39 3.08 -36.53
C ARG A 86 -4.57 4.15 -35.82
N SER A 87 -5.22 5.25 -35.45
CA SER A 87 -4.62 6.33 -34.67
C SER A 87 -4.45 5.95 -33.20
N THR A 88 -3.44 6.51 -32.55
CA THR A 88 -3.31 6.56 -31.09
C THR A 88 -3.87 7.87 -30.55
N THR A 89 -4.56 7.83 -29.42
CA THR A 89 -5.12 9.03 -28.78
C THR A 89 -4.11 9.63 -27.80
N VAL A 90 -4.00 10.96 -27.79
CA VAL A 90 -3.20 11.73 -26.82
C VAL A 90 -4.05 12.83 -26.19
N GLU A 91 -3.75 13.24 -24.96
CA GLU A 91 -4.44 14.36 -24.29
C GLU A 91 -3.55 15.61 -24.18
N TYR A 92 -4.09 16.79 -24.43
CA TYR A 92 -3.39 18.05 -24.15
C TYR A 92 -4.26 18.98 -23.33
N TRP A 93 -3.61 19.71 -22.42
CA TRP A 93 -4.25 20.64 -21.50
C TRP A 93 -3.91 22.07 -21.93
N GLN A 94 -4.92 22.84 -22.28
CA GLN A 94 -4.79 24.25 -22.60
C GLN A 94 -5.11 25.07 -21.34
N TRP A 95 -4.11 25.77 -20.82
CA TRP A 95 -4.21 26.61 -19.61
C TRP A 95 -4.40 28.09 -19.93
N SER A 96 -4.19 28.49 -21.17
CA SER A 96 -4.31 29.87 -21.65
C SER A 96 -4.94 29.93 -23.03
N THR A 97 -5.65 31.02 -23.30
CA THR A 97 -6.14 31.38 -24.62
C THR A 97 -5.48 32.67 -25.08
N ARG A 98 -5.41 32.89 -26.40
CA ARG A 98 -4.96 34.16 -26.96
C ARG A 98 -6.18 34.88 -27.50
N GLU A 99 -6.46 36.06 -26.95
CA GLU A 99 -7.58 36.91 -27.35
C GLU A 99 -7.03 38.24 -27.86
N ALA A 100 -7.76 38.91 -28.75
CA ALA A 100 -7.37 40.24 -29.19
C ALA A 100 -7.43 41.20 -28.00
N LEU A 101 -6.35 41.95 -27.77
CA LEU A 101 -6.32 43.03 -26.79
C LEU A 101 -7.33 44.08 -27.25
N ILE A 102 -8.26 44.43 -26.37
CA ILE A 102 -9.36 45.34 -26.69
C ILE A 102 -9.11 46.69 -26.00
N ASP A 103 -9.34 47.80 -26.70
CA ASP A 103 -9.26 49.15 -26.14
C ASP A 103 -10.50 49.50 -25.28
N THR A 104 -10.52 50.68 -24.69
CA THR A 104 -11.63 51.18 -23.85
C THR A 104 -12.97 51.29 -24.60
N ASP A 105 -12.94 51.27 -25.94
CA ASP A 105 -14.11 51.38 -26.82
C ASP A 105 -14.54 50.01 -27.38
N GLY A 106 -13.93 48.92 -26.92
CA GLY A 106 -14.30 47.57 -27.36
C GLY A 106 -13.70 47.16 -28.71
N LYS A 107 -12.69 47.87 -29.24
CA LYS A 107 -12.05 47.55 -30.52
C LYS A 107 -10.68 46.87 -30.34
N PRO A 108 -10.27 45.96 -31.25
CA PRO A 108 -8.96 45.34 -31.19
C PRO A 108 -7.83 46.37 -31.33
N VAL A 109 -6.95 46.44 -30.33
CA VAL A 109 -5.70 47.20 -30.38
C VAL A 109 -4.83 46.56 -31.46
N LEU A 110 -4.50 47.32 -32.51
CA LEU A 110 -3.64 46.83 -33.59
C LEU A 110 -2.16 47.07 -33.25
N GLY A 111 -1.30 46.11 -33.63
CA GLY A 111 0.16 46.27 -33.61
C GLY A 111 0.67 47.08 -34.81
N GLU A 112 1.97 47.34 -34.85
CA GLU A 112 2.63 48.09 -35.94
C GLU A 112 2.46 47.42 -37.32
N ASP A 113 2.15 46.12 -37.35
CA ASP A 113 1.89 45.33 -38.55
C ASP A 113 0.41 45.36 -39.01
N GLY A 114 -0.43 46.16 -38.34
CA GLY A 114 -1.87 46.27 -38.63
C GLY A 114 -2.69 45.06 -38.18
N LYS A 115 -2.11 44.08 -37.47
CA LYS A 115 -2.84 42.93 -36.92
C LYS A 115 -3.24 43.17 -35.47
N PRO A 116 -4.36 42.58 -35.00
CA PRO A 116 -4.73 42.64 -33.59
C PRO A 116 -3.61 42.14 -32.68
N LYS A 117 -3.21 42.97 -31.73
CA LYS A 117 -2.27 42.61 -30.67
C LYS A 117 -2.97 41.58 -29.78
N MET A 118 -2.43 40.37 -29.71
CA MET A 118 -3.04 39.30 -28.91
C MET A 118 -2.52 39.36 -27.48
N VAL A 119 -3.41 39.23 -26.49
CA VAL A 119 -3.07 39.03 -25.08
C VAL A 119 -3.31 37.56 -24.70
N GLU A 120 -2.37 36.99 -23.94
CA GLU A 120 -2.51 35.65 -23.39
C GLU A 120 -3.29 35.72 -22.07
N THR A 121 -4.51 35.18 -22.06
CA THR A 121 -5.38 35.14 -20.90
C THR A 121 -5.36 33.74 -20.32
N LYS A 122 -4.99 33.62 -19.04
CA LYS A 122 -5.04 32.35 -18.30
C LYS A 122 -6.51 31.93 -18.13
N LEU A 123 -6.82 30.68 -18.44
CA LEU A 123 -8.16 30.13 -18.26
C LEU A 123 -8.36 29.76 -16.78
N ASP A 124 -9.52 30.11 -16.22
CA ASP A 124 -9.91 29.71 -14.85
C ASP A 124 -9.99 28.18 -14.68
N ARG A 125 -10.31 27.47 -15.77
CA ARG A 125 -10.26 26.02 -15.85
C ARG A 125 -9.58 25.60 -17.14
N PRO A 126 -8.60 24.67 -17.08
CA PRO A 126 -7.94 24.19 -18.27
C PRO A 126 -8.94 23.44 -19.17
N ARG A 127 -8.76 23.61 -20.47
CA ARG A 127 -9.50 22.82 -21.46
C ARG A 127 -8.68 21.60 -21.83
N VAL A 128 -9.27 20.42 -21.65
CA VAL A 128 -8.66 19.15 -22.06
C VAL A 128 -9.12 18.84 -23.47
N PHE A 129 -8.17 18.51 -24.33
CA PHE A 129 -8.43 18.12 -25.70
C PHE A 129 -7.81 16.77 -25.98
N LEU A 130 -8.53 15.96 -26.76
CA LEU A 130 -8.04 14.68 -27.25
C LEU A 130 -7.68 14.83 -28.72
N ALA A 131 -6.45 14.45 -29.07
CA ALA A 131 -6.02 14.40 -30.45
C ALA A 131 -5.75 12.95 -30.88
N LYS A 132 -6.03 12.65 -32.15
CA LYS A 132 -5.70 11.39 -32.78
C LYS A 132 -4.42 11.57 -33.59
N VAL A 133 -3.37 10.85 -33.21
CA VAL A 133 -2.05 10.90 -33.85
C VAL A 133 -1.73 9.56 -34.50
N PHE A 134 -0.96 9.62 -35.56
CA PHE A 134 -0.44 8.47 -36.29
C PHE A 134 1.07 8.54 -36.21
N ASN A 135 1.69 7.38 -36.05
CA ASN A 135 3.13 7.27 -36.11
C ASN A 135 3.60 7.36 -37.56
N ALA A 136 4.80 7.87 -37.79
CA ALA A 136 5.37 7.94 -39.13
C ALA A 136 5.49 6.58 -39.83
N ASP A 137 5.64 5.47 -39.11
CA ASP A 137 5.57 4.13 -39.67
C ASP A 137 4.26 3.88 -40.42
N GLN A 138 3.17 4.57 -40.06
CA GLN A 138 1.81 4.45 -40.61
C GLN A 138 1.54 5.39 -41.82
N ILE A 139 2.52 6.19 -42.22
CA ILE A 139 2.35 7.31 -43.14
C ILE A 139 3.31 7.16 -44.33
N ASP A 140 2.77 7.20 -45.54
CA ASP A 140 3.55 7.23 -46.77
C ASP A 140 3.94 8.66 -47.14
N GLY A 141 5.08 8.83 -47.82
CA GLY A 141 5.58 10.14 -48.26
C GLY A 141 6.46 10.86 -47.23
N LEU A 142 6.81 10.21 -46.12
CA LEU A 142 7.79 10.72 -45.17
C LEU A 142 9.20 10.23 -45.52
N ALA A 143 10.19 11.11 -45.34
CA ALA A 143 11.59 10.70 -45.39
C ALA A 143 11.86 9.65 -44.30
N PRO A 144 12.68 8.61 -44.57
CA PRO A 144 13.06 7.63 -43.56
C PRO A 144 13.64 8.29 -42.31
N TRP A 145 13.30 7.78 -41.14
CA TRP A 145 13.92 8.24 -39.90
C TRP A 145 15.34 7.68 -39.81
N GLY A 146 16.33 8.57 -39.90
CA GLY A 146 17.68 8.27 -39.47
C GLY A 146 17.82 8.67 -38.01
N SER A 147 17.98 7.69 -37.11
CA SER A 147 18.26 8.00 -35.70
C SER A 147 19.56 8.79 -35.63
N PRO A 148 19.55 10.06 -35.19
CA PRO A 148 20.80 10.77 -34.99
C PRO A 148 21.59 10.04 -33.90
N ALA A 149 22.86 9.75 -34.16
CA ALA A 149 23.75 9.28 -33.10
C ALA A 149 23.79 10.36 -32.01
N PRO A 150 23.82 10.00 -30.72
CA PRO A 150 24.03 10.96 -29.65
C PRO A 150 25.27 11.79 -29.97
N SER A 151 25.16 13.12 -29.94
CA SER A 151 26.29 14.02 -30.17
C SER A 151 27.21 14.14 -28.95
N PHE A 152 26.91 13.40 -27.89
CA PHE A 152 27.57 13.44 -26.59
C PHE A 152 27.90 12.02 -26.13
N ASP A 153 28.88 11.91 -25.22
CA ASP A 153 29.16 10.68 -24.50
C ASP A 153 28.12 10.52 -23.37
N PRO A 154 27.26 9.48 -23.41
CA PRO A 154 26.23 9.21 -22.41
C PRO A 154 26.74 9.25 -20.96
N VAL A 155 27.93 8.68 -20.72
CA VAL A 155 28.49 8.54 -19.38
C VAL A 155 29.02 9.86 -18.88
N ALA A 156 29.78 10.58 -19.72
CA ALA A 156 30.28 11.91 -19.37
C ALA A 156 29.13 12.89 -19.12
N GLN A 157 28.05 12.81 -19.92
CA GLN A 157 26.87 13.62 -19.71
C GLN A 157 26.17 13.27 -18.39
N ALA A 158 26.01 11.97 -18.07
CA ALA A 158 25.42 11.55 -16.81
C ALA A 158 26.22 12.06 -15.60
N GLU A 159 27.54 11.89 -15.59
CA GLU A 159 28.41 12.41 -14.53
C GLU A 159 28.24 13.92 -14.37
N SER A 160 28.25 14.68 -15.48
CA SER A 160 28.06 16.13 -15.43
C SER A 160 26.70 16.54 -14.84
N LEU A 161 25.64 15.78 -15.12
CA LEU A 161 24.30 16.06 -14.57
C LEU A 161 24.22 15.72 -13.08
N ILE A 162 24.84 14.61 -12.67
CA ILE A 162 24.91 14.17 -11.27
C ILE A 162 25.72 15.18 -10.44
N ASP A 163 26.91 15.55 -10.89
CA ASP A 163 27.76 16.55 -10.24
C ASP A 163 27.04 17.89 -10.17
N GLY A 164 26.42 18.30 -11.28
CA GLY A 164 25.63 19.52 -11.35
C GLY A 164 24.42 19.51 -10.42
N ALA A 165 23.85 18.34 -10.07
CA ALA A 165 22.72 18.22 -9.14
C ALA A 165 23.11 18.56 -7.69
N GLY A 166 24.40 18.47 -7.34
CA GLY A 166 24.91 18.88 -6.03
C GLY A 166 24.42 18.01 -4.86
N ILE A 167 23.95 16.79 -5.13
CA ILE A 167 23.48 15.84 -4.12
C ILE A 167 24.64 14.89 -3.77
N PRO A 168 25.04 14.76 -2.49
CA PRO A 168 26.10 13.84 -2.09
C PRO A 168 25.79 12.38 -2.48
N VAL A 169 26.75 11.73 -3.13
CA VAL A 169 26.70 10.30 -3.50
C VAL A 169 27.80 9.56 -2.75
N HIS A 170 27.42 8.58 -1.93
CA HIS A 170 28.32 7.74 -1.15
C HIS A 170 28.33 6.32 -1.69
N HIS A 171 29.51 5.69 -1.74
CA HIS A 171 29.69 4.29 -2.14
C HIS A 171 30.00 3.41 -0.92
N ASP A 172 29.12 3.43 0.07
CA ASP A 172 29.32 2.85 1.40
C ASP A 172 28.43 1.63 1.70
N GLN A 173 27.66 1.15 0.71
CA GLN A 173 26.78 -0.01 0.87
C GLN A 173 27.40 -1.29 0.32
N ALA A 174 26.99 -2.45 0.83
CA ALA A 174 27.46 -3.73 0.30
C ALA A 174 26.66 -4.18 -0.94
N ASN A 175 25.33 -4.13 -0.85
CA ASN A 175 24.44 -4.75 -1.84
C ASN A 175 23.10 -4.00 -2.02
N ARG A 176 23.01 -2.73 -1.61
CA ARG A 176 21.77 -1.95 -1.70
C ARG A 176 22.03 -0.50 -2.13
N ALA A 177 21.08 0.07 -2.85
CA ALA A 177 21.03 1.48 -3.25
C ALA A 177 19.82 2.14 -2.60
N PHE A 178 19.97 3.38 -2.12
CA PHE A 178 18.85 4.18 -1.60
C PHE A 178 19.21 5.66 -1.46
N TYR A 179 18.21 6.52 -1.62
CA TYR A 179 18.23 7.92 -1.19
C TYR A 179 17.69 8.08 0.24
N THR A 180 18.31 8.97 1.04
CA THR A 180 17.86 9.30 2.40
C THR A 180 17.31 10.72 2.50
N PRO A 181 15.97 10.91 2.51
CA PRO A 181 15.38 12.26 2.54
C PRO A 181 15.80 13.12 3.73
N GLY A 182 16.05 12.51 4.90
CA GLY A 182 16.41 13.25 6.11
C GLY A 182 17.84 13.78 6.16
N ARG A 183 18.74 13.25 5.32
CA ARG A 183 20.13 13.72 5.19
C ARG A 183 20.42 14.34 3.84
N ASP A 184 19.53 14.16 2.88
CA ASP A 184 19.71 14.58 1.51
C ASP A 184 20.95 13.92 0.85
N GLU A 185 21.12 12.60 1.07
CA GLU A 185 22.28 11.82 0.61
C GLU A 185 21.83 10.57 -0.16
N ILE A 186 22.54 10.25 -1.24
CA ILE A 186 22.40 9.00 -2.00
C ILE A 186 23.48 8.02 -1.57
N HIS A 187 23.10 6.77 -1.30
CA HIS A 187 24.01 5.69 -0.89
C HIS A 187 23.92 4.53 -1.88
N LEU A 188 25.08 4.10 -2.39
CA LEU A 188 25.23 3.04 -3.39
C LEU A 188 26.29 2.02 -2.96
N PRO A 189 26.31 0.81 -3.54
CA PRO A 189 27.48 -0.05 -3.52
C PRO A 189 28.67 0.55 -4.27
N PRO A 190 29.91 0.10 -4.02
CA PRO A 190 31.07 0.45 -4.84
C PRO A 190 30.80 0.24 -6.33
N ARG A 191 31.29 1.16 -7.19
CA ARG A 191 31.10 1.08 -8.65
C ARG A 191 31.44 -0.30 -9.24
N GLY A 192 32.49 -0.95 -8.72
CA GLY A 192 32.91 -2.29 -9.14
C GLY A 192 31.97 -3.43 -8.76
N ALA A 193 30.95 -3.19 -7.93
CA ALA A 193 29.91 -4.17 -7.62
C ALA A 193 28.82 -4.26 -8.70
N PHE A 194 28.78 -3.30 -9.63
CA PHE A 194 27.83 -3.26 -10.74
C PHE A 194 28.39 -3.97 -11.97
N VAL A 195 27.53 -4.73 -12.66
CA VAL A 195 27.89 -5.38 -13.93
C VAL A 195 27.78 -4.35 -15.06
N GLY A 196 28.87 -3.62 -15.27
CA GLY A 196 28.94 -2.54 -16.26
C GLY A 196 28.60 -1.17 -15.68
N GLN A 197 29.07 -0.12 -16.35
CA GLN A 197 28.85 1.27 -15.94
C GLN A 197 27.37 1.68 -16.10
N GLU A 198 26.67 1.08 -17.05
CA GLU A 198 25.27 1.36 -17.35
C GLU A 198 24.36 0.95 -16.19
N ALA A 199 24.61 -0.21 -15.58
CA ALA A 199 23.88 -0.67 -14.40
C ALA A 199 24.07 0.27 -13.19
N TYR A 200 25.27 0.84 -13.05
CA TYR A 200 25.57 1.86 -12.03
C TYR A 200 24.74 3.14 -12.27
N TYR A 201 24.78 3.70 -13.48
CA TYR A 201 24.05 4.95 -13.76
C TYR A 201 22.53 4.74 -13.77
N ALA A 202 22.01 3.61 -14.24
CA ALA A 202 20.59 3.30 -14.14
C ALA A 202 20.11 3.35 -12.67
N THR A 203 20.87 2.70 -11.78
CA THR A 203 20.58 2.70 -10.34
C THR A 203 20.70 4.11 -9.74
N LEU A 204 21.76 4.85 -10.09
CA LEU A 204 21.96 6.20 -9.58
C LEU A 204 20.90 7.19 -10.10
N LEU A 205 20.45 7.07 -11.35
CA LEU A 205 19.37 7.91 -11.90
C LEU A 205 18.04 7.66 -11.19
N HIS A 206 17.77 6.43 -10.76
CA HIS A 206 16.62 6.09 -9.90
C HIS A 206 16.69 6.82 -8.56
N GLU A 207 17.82 6.68 -7.85
CA GLU A 207 18.00 7.35 -6.56
C GLU A 207 18.04 8.88 -6.68
N LEU A 208 18.59 9.41 -7.78
CA LEU A 208 18.53 10.83 -8.11
C LEU A 208 17.09 11.28 -8.35
N GLY A 209 16.29 10.43 -9.00
CA GLY A 209 14.84 10.61 -9.16
C GLY A 209 14.17 10.87 -7.82
N HIS A 210 14.40 10.00 -6.83
CA HIS A 210 13.96 10.23 -5.45
C HIS A 210 14.54 11.51 -4.87
N ALA A 211 15.85 11.74 -5.00
CA ALA A 211 16.48 12.91 -4.44
C ALA A 211 15.80 14.21 -4.90
N THR A 212 15.41 14.36 -6.16
CA THR A 212 14.68 15.57 -6.62
C THR A 212 13.42 15.89 -5.81
N GLY A 213 12.82 14.93 -5.11
CA GLY A 213 11.62 15.09 -4.29
C GLY A 213 11.84 15.80 -2.95
N HIS A 214 13.07 16.06 -2.54
CA HIS A 214 13.39 16.71 -1.26
C HIS A 214 12.62 18.04 -1.05
N PRO A 215 12.29 18.42 0.20
CA PRO A 215 11.56 19.66 0.50
C PRO A 215 12.20 20.95 -0.01
N SER A 216 13.52 20.99 -0.22
CA SER A 216 14.17 22.16 -0.84
C SER A 216 14.04 22.19 -2.37
N ARG A 217 13.62 21.09 -3.01
CA ARG A 217 13.56 20.91 -4.46
C ARG A 217 12.11 20.84 -4.97
N LEU A 218 11.65 19.66 -5.39
CA LEU A 218 10.32 19.46 -5.98
C LEU A 218 9.22 19.14 -4.95
N VAL A 219 9.55 19.16 -3.66
CA VAL A 219 8.59 19.08 -2.54
C VAL A 219 7.59 17.92 -2.68
N ARG A 220 8.12 16.73 -2.98
CA ARG A 220 7.33 15.50 -3.07
C ARG A 220 7.31 14.79 -1.72
N ASN A 221 6.20 14.11 -1.44
CA ASN A 221 6.00 13.47 -0.15
C ASN A 221 6.48 12.02 -0.17
N PHE A 222 7.41 11.70 0.73
CA PHE A 222 7.88 10.35 0.95
C PHE A 222 7.00 9.67 2.00
N GLY A 223 6.35 8.57 1.62
CA GLY A 223 5.72 7.68 2.59
C GLY A 223 6.74 6.79 3.30
N PRO A 224 6.40 6.15 4.42
CA PRO A 224 7.23 5.09 4.97
C PRO A 224 7.35 3.93 3.97
N PHE A 225 8.49 3.23 4.01
CA PHE A 225 8.75 2.08 3.15
C PHE A 225 7.56 1.09 3.15
N GLY A 226 7.14 0.66 1.96
CA GLY A 226 5.99 -0.25 1.79
C GLY A 226 4.60 0.39 1.93
N SER A 227 4.50 1.71 2.17
CA SER A 227 3.21 2.41 2.18
C SER A 227 2.73 2.75 0.76
N GLU A 228 1.45 3.08 0.63
CA GLU A 228 0.87 3.53 -0.64
C GLU A 228 1.53 4.84 -1.15
N LEU A 229 1.87 5.76 -0.25
CA LEU A 229 2.59 6.99 -0.60
C LEU A 229 4.00 6.69 -1.11
N TYR A 230 4.68 5.72 -0.48
CA TYR A 230 5.99 5.26 -0.93
C TYR A 230 5.90 4.59 -2.31
N ALA A 231 4.91 3.72 -2.52
CA ALA A 231 4.68 3.09 -3.82
C ALA A 231 4.39 4.10 -4.94
N ARG A 232 3.67 5.19 -4.63
CA ARG A 232 3.45 6.30 -5.56
C ARG A 232 4.76 7.03 -5.91
N GLU A 233 5.65 7.23 -4.94
CA GLU A 233 6.96 7.87 -5.19
C GLU A 233 7.91 6.94 -5.96
N GLU A 234 7.95 5.64 -5.64
CA GLU A 234 8.67 4.63 -6.44
C GLU A 234 8.20 4.65 -7.89
N LEU A 235 6.89 4.64 -8.14
CA LEU A 235 6.35 4.71 -9.51
C LEU A 235 6.83 5.96 -10.27
N ARG A 236 6.98 7.10 -9.59
CA ARG A 236 7.50 8.35 -10.19
C ARG A 236 8.99 8.22 -10.52
N ALA A 237 9.78 7.71 -9.57
CA ALA A 237 11.22 7.53 -9.72
C ALA A 237 11.54 6.54 -10.85
N GLU A 238 10.80 5.44 -10.96
CA GLU A 238 10.94 4.44 -12.03
C GLU A 238 10.64 4.99 -13.43
N ILE A 239 9.51 5.70 -13.56
CA ILE A 239 9.15 6.30 -14.84
C ILE A 239 10.20 7.35 -15.23
N ALA A 240 10.68 8.13 -14.26
CA ALA A 240 11.69 9.15 -14.48
C ALA A 240 13.06 8.55 -14.84
N SER A 241 13.51 7.53 -14.12
CA SER A 241 14.79 6.84 -14.38
C SER A 241 14.80 6.23 -15.77
N THR A 242 13.68 5.62 -16.19
CA THR A 242 13.51 5.09 -17.55
C THR A 242 13.58 6.19 -18.61
N MET A 243 12.91 7.33 -18.39
CA MET A 243 12.97 8.48 -19.30
C MET A 243 14.38 9.07 -19.39
N LEU A 244 15.07 9.20 -18.26
CA LEU A 244 16.43 9.72 -18.17
C LEU A 244 17.43 8.79 -18.87
N ALA A 245 17.36 7.50 -18.57
CA ALA A 245 18.21 6.50 -19.19
C ALA A 245 18.03 6.52 -20.71
N ARG A 246 16.79 6.60 -21.21
CA ARG A 246 16.50 6.67 -22.65
C ARG A 246 17.14 7.91 -23.27
N ASP A 247 16.90 9.07 -22.69
CA ASP A 247 17.32 10.35 -23.26
C ASP A 247 18.86 10.54 -23.17
N LEU A 248 19.52 9.89 -22.20
CA LEU A 248 20.98 9.82 -22.09
C LEU A 248 21.61 8.72 -22.95
N GLY A 249 20.85 7.73 -23.40
CA GLY A 249 21.38 6.57 -24.11
C GLY A 249 22.08 5.56 -23.20
N ILE A 250 21.63 5.42 -21.95
CA ILE A 250 22.15 4.48 -20.95
C ILE A 250 21.23 3.27 -20.90
N SER A 251 21.77 2.05 -20.87
CA SER A 251 20.96 0.83 -20.75
C SER A 251 20.20 0.80 -19.42
N HIS A 252 19.01 0.21 -19.41
CA HIS A 252 18.19 0.04 -18.20
C HIS A 252 18.06 -1.44 -17.88
N ASP A 253 18.22 -1.79 -16.61
CA ASP A 253 17.93 -3.13 -16.11
C ASP A 253 17.04 -3.04 -14.87
N PRO A 254 15.78 -3.50 -14.94
CA PRO A 254 14.83 -3.36 -13.86
C PRO A 254 14.91 -4.45 -12.79
N ALA A 255 15.92 -5.33 -12.83
CA ALA A 255 16.03 -6.51 -11.96
C ALA A 255 15.91 -6.21 -10.44
N ASN A 256 16.12 -4.96 -10.00
CA ASN A 256 16.01 -4.57 -8.59
C ASN A 256 14.61 -4.04 -8.16
N HIS A 257 13.64 -3.92 -9.07
CA HIS A 257 12.39 -3.16 -8.83
C HIS A 257 11.11 -4.01 -8.80
N ALA A 258 11.23 -5.34 -8.92
CA ALA A 258 10.09 -6.27 -8.90
C ALA A 258 9.29 -6.25 -7.57
N ALA A 259 9.93 -5.86 -6.46
CA ALA A 259 9.32 -5.86 -5.13
C ALA A 259 8.14 -4.88 -4.97
N TYR A 260 8.03 -3.86 -5.84
CA TYR A 260 7.02 -2.79 -5.72
C TYR A 260 5.82 -2.95 -6.65
N VAL A 261 5.87 -3.91 -7.58
CA VAL A 261 4.87 -4.09 -8.64
C VAL A 261 3.46 -4.24 -8.09
N GLU A 262 3.27 -5.05 -7.05
CA GLU A 262 1.95 -5.24 -6.41
C GLU A 262 1.41 -3.94 -5.79
N SER A 263 2.30 -3.13 -5.20
CA SER A 263 1.92 -1.87 -4.55
C SER A 263 1.58 -0.79 -5.59
N TRP A 264 2.27 -0.76 -6.73
CA TRP A 264 1.91 0.09 -7.87
C TRP A 264 0.55 -0.30 -8.44
N LEU A 265 0.32 -1.60 -8.68
CA LEU A 265 -0.95 -2.11 -9.20
C LEU A 265 -2.11 -1.74 -8.29
N LYS A 266 -1.94 -1.84 -6.96
CA LYS A 266 -2.94 -1.37 -6.01
C LYS A 266 -3.21 0.13 -6.17
N ALA A 267 -2.17 0.98 -6.15
CA ALA A 267 -2.34 2.43 -6.27
C ALA A 267 -3.03 2.85 -7.58
N LEU A 268 -2.72 2.20 -8.69
CA LEU A 268 -3.31 2.47 -10.00
C LEU A 268 -4.75 1.97 -10.14
N ARG A 269 -5.09 0.83 -9.49
CA ARG A 269 -6.47 0.31 -9.44
C ARG A 269 -7.36 1.16 -8.55
N ASP A 270 -6.83 1.64 -7.42
CA ASP A 270 -7.53 2.51 -6.48
C ASP A 270 -7.78 3.90 -7.08
N ASP A 271 -6.80 4.46 -7.81
CA ASP A 271 -6.95 5.72 -8.55
C ASP A 271 -6.25 5.68 -9.91
N LYS A 272 -7.04 5.52 -10.97
CA LYS A 272 -6.54 5.50 -12.35
C LYS A 272 -5.93 6.81 -12.82
N ASN A 273 -6.20 7.96 -12.17
CA ASN A 273 -5.51 9.21 -12.49
C ASN A 273 -4.10 9.25 -11.90
N GLU A 274 -3.72 8.30 -11.04
CA GLU A 274 -2.39 8.26 -10.44
C GLU A 274 -1.30 8.08 -11.49
N ILE A 275 -1.51 7.29 -12.54
CA ILE A 275 -0.51 7.16 -13.62
C ILE A 275 -0.27 8.47 -14.37
N PHE A 276 -1.31 9.30 -14.53
CA PHE A 276 -1.21 10.61 -15.18
C PHE A 276 -0.39 11.57 -14.32
N ARG A 277 -0.61 11.54 -12.99
CA ARG A 277 0.18 12.33 -12.04
C ARG A 277 1.61 11.83 -11.96
N ALA A 278 1.82 10.52 -11.88
CA ALA A 278 3.15 9.92 -11.84
C ALA A 278 3.95 10.28 -13.11
N ALA A 279 3.35 10.18 -14.29
CA ALA A 279 4.01 10.55 -15.54
C ALA A 279 4.30 12.06 -15.64
N ARG A 280 3.41 12.92 -15.15
CA ARG A 280 3.66 14.38 -15.07
C ARG A 280 4.81 14.70 -14.13
N ASP A 281 4.82 14.09 -12.96
CA ASP A 281 5.84 14.33 -11.95
C ASP A 281 7.19 13.75 -12.45
N ALA A 282 7.20 12.58 -13.10
CA ALA A 282 8.39 12.01 -13.75
C ALA A 282 8.96 12.90 -14.87
N GLU A 283 8.12 13.51 -15.70
CA GLU A 283 8.56 14.52 -16.68
C GLU A 283 9.22 15.73 -15.99
N THR A 284 8.69 16.13 -14.82
CA THR A 284 9.26 17.23 -14.04
C THR A 284 10.62 16.85 -13.44
N ILE A 285 10.76 15.62 -12.95
CA ILE A 285 12.04 15.04 -12.50
C ILE A 285 13.05 15.06 -13.65
N LYS A 286 12.66 14.51 -14.81
CA LYS A 286 13.50 14.49 -16.02
C LYS A 286 13.98 15.88 -16.40
N THR A 287 13.05 16.85 -16.43
CA THR A 287 13.38 18.25 -16.74
C THR A 287 14.34 18.83 -15.71
N TRP A 288 14.10 18.61 -14.41
CA TRP A 288 14.97 19.12 -13.35
C TRP A 288 16.39 18.56 -13.46
N VAL A 289 16.53 17.28 -13.82
CA VAL A 289 17.84 16.65 -14.01
C VAL A 289 18.52 17.15 -15.28
N MET A 290 17.83 17.10 -16.43
CA MET A 290 18.39 17.36 -17.76
C MET A 290 18.55 18.85 -18.12
N GLU A 291 17.79 19.75 -17.49
CA GLU A 291 17.78 21.20 -17.76
C GLU A 291 18.14 21.98 -16.47
N PRO A 292 19.41 22.00 -16.02
CA PRO A 292 19.84 22.63 -14.76
C PRO A 292 19.42 24.10 -14.61
N GLU A 293 19.40 24.84 -15.71
CA GLU A 293 18.98 26.24 -15.78
C GLU A 293 17.52 26.47 -15.40
N ARG A 294 16.68 25.42 -15.48
CA ARG A 294 15.26 25.48 -15.12
C ARG A 294 14.96 25.05 -13.69
N ARG A 295 15.92 24.49 -12.95
CA ARG A 295 15.72 24.08 -11.55
C ARG A 295 15.15 25.20 -10.69
N PRO A 296 15.66 26.45 -10.72
CA PRO A 296 15.11 27.52 -9.89
C PRO A 296 13.65 27.87 -10.23
N GLU A 297 13.21 27.68 -11.48
CA GLU A 297 11.82 27.86 -11.88
C GLU A 297 10.94 26.73 -11.31
N LEU A 298 11.37 25.48 -11.50
CA LEU A 298 10.63 24.29 -11.08
C LEU A 298 10.50 24.19 -9.55
N GLU A 299 11.58 24.48 -8.82
CA GLU A 299 11.60 24.47 -7.36
C GLU A 299 10.69 25.55 -6.78
N ARG A 300 10.75 26.78 -7.32
CA ARG A 300 9.83 27.85 -6.91
C ARG A 300 8.38 27.50 -7.20
N ALA A 301 8.09 26.89 -8.35
CA ALA A 301 6.74 26.45 -8.69
C ALA A 301 6.25 25.36 -7.73
N ALA A 302 7.10 24.38 -7.38
CA ALA A 302 6.78 23.32 -6.44
C ALA A 302 6.54 23.85 -5.02
N GLN A 303 7.42 24.73 -4.53
CA GLN A 303 7.30 25.38 -3.23
C GLN A 303 6.03 26.26 -3.16
N ALA A 304 5.74 27.05 -4.20
CA ALA A 304 4.52 27.86 -4.24
C ALA A 304 3.26 26.99 -4.24
N HIS A 305 3.26 25.88 -4.98
CA HIS A 305 2.16 24.93 -4.98
C HIS A 305 1.98 24.26 -3.60
N ALA A 306 3.07 23.86 -2.95
CA ALA A 306 3.04 23.30 -1.60
C ALA A 306 2.49 24.30 -0.57
N ALA A 307 2.98 25.55 -0.59
CA ALA A 307 2.50 26.62 0.28
C ALA A 307 1.01 26.95 0.05
N ALA A 308 0.56 26.99 -1.21
CA ALA A 308 -0.85 27.22 -1.54
C ALA A 308 -1.76 26.08 -1.04
N LYS A 309 -1.26 24.84 -1.07
CA LYS A 309 -1.95 23.66 -0.53
C LYS A 309 -2.06 23.71 0.99
N GLU A 310 -1.02 24.17 1.69
CA GLU A 310 -1.03 24.35 3.15
C GLU A 310 -1.95 25.49 3.61
N GLN A 311 -2.06 26.55 2.82
CA GLN A 311 -2.92 27.72 3.11
C GLN A 311 -4.40 27.50 2.72
N GLY A 312 -4.78 26.31 2.24
CA GLY A 312 -6.15 26.01 1.81
C GLY A 312 -6.61 26.80 0.57
N MET A 313 -5.71 27.51 -0.11
CA MET A 313 -5.97 28.32 -1.31
C MET A 313 -5.36 27.64 -2.55
N ALA A 314 -5.79 26.42 -2.86
CA ALA A 314 -5.66 25.88 -4.22
C ALA A 314 -6.69 24.78 -4.47
N SER A 315 -7.67 25.12 -5.28
CA SER A 315 -8.51 24.20 -6.05
C SER A 315 -7.64 23.32 -6.95
N THR A 316 -7.74 22.01 -6.79
CA THR A 316 -7.35 21.07 -7.86
C THR A 316 -8.55 20.97 -8.82
N PRO A 317 -8.44 21.38 -10.10
CA PRO A 317 -9.52 21.18 -11.06
C PRO A 317 -9.41 19.76 -11.63
N ASP A 318 -9.73 18.74 -10.83
CA ASP A 318 -9.94 17.39 -11.37
C ASP A 318 -11.19 16.77 -10.76
N SER A 319 -12.33 17.38 -11.07
CA SER A 319 -13.62 16.72 -11.07
C SER A 319 -14.41 17.25 -12.27
N ARG A 320 -14.72 16.36 -13.21
CA ARG A 320 -15.60 16.66 -14.34
C ARG A 320 -16.99 17.02 -13.79
N PRO A 321 -17.61 18.14 -14.18
CA PRO A 321 -19.05 18.24 -14.17
C PRO A 321 -19.58 17.58 -15.45
N ASP A 322 -20.39 16.53 -15.29
CA ASP A 322 -21.21 16.01 -16.38
C ASP A 322 -22.08 17.15 -16.93
N THR A 323 -21.99 17.36 -18.24
CA THR A 323 -22.84 18.27 -19.00
C THR A 323 -24.30 17.88 -18.84
N VAL A 324 -25.07 18.69 -18.12
CA VAL A 324 -26.54 18.66 -18.18
C VAL A 324 -26.96 19.93 -18.90
N THR A 325 -27.50 19.74 -20.10
CA THR A 325 -28.19 20.71 -20.91
C THR A 325 -29.22 21.45 -20.07
N GLU A 326 -29.22 22.79 -20.15
CA GLU A 326 -30.19 23.67 -19.49
C GLU A 326 -31.63 23.18 -19.73
N ARG A 327 -32.29 22.74 -18.66
CA ARG A 327 -33.75 22.72 -18.57
C ARG A 327 -34.16 23.68 -17.46
N GLN A 328 -35.16 24.48 -17.80
CA GLN A 328 -35.77 25.54 -17.01
C GLN A 328 -36.03 25.10 -15.56
N ALA A 329 -35.78 26.02 -14.62
CA ALA A 329 -35.88 25.78 -13.18
C ALA A 329 -37.31 25.36 -12.78
N GLU A 330 -37.50 24.07 -12.51
CA GLU A 330 -38.70 23.54 -11.86
C GLU A 330 -38.70 23.96 -10.38
N THR A 331 -39.77 24.60 -9.94
CA THR A 331 -40.00 24.98 -8.54
C THR A 331 -40.21 23.73 -7.68
N ARG A 332 -39.36 23.53 -6.65
CA ARG A 332 -39.41 22.37 -5.75
C ARG A 332 -39.84 22.77 -4.35
N THR A 333 -40.79 22.05 -3.76
CA THR A 333 -41.22 22.24 -2.35
C THR A 333 -40.60 21.16 -1.48
N TYR A 334 -39.72 21.53 -0.56
CA TYR A 334 -39.00 20.60 0.32
C TYR A 334 -39.82 20.18 1.56
N LEU A 335 -39.59 18.96 2.03
CA LEU A 335 -40.30 18.28 3.11
C LEU A 335 -39.34 17.87 4.24
N ALA A 336 -39.82 17.95 5.48
CA ALA A 336 -39.15 17.42 6.66
C ALA A 336 -39.67 16.01 6.99
N VAL A 337 -39.15 15.00 6.28
CA VAL A 337 -39.57 13.59 6.46
C VAL A 337 -38.60 12.87 7.43
N PRO A 338 -39.06 12.40 8.59
CA PRO A 338 -38.27 11.55 9.48
C PRO A 338 -37.84 10.25 8.77
N TYR A 339 -36.66 9.72 9.10
CA TYR A 339 -36.12 8.53 8.41
C TYR A 339 -37.06 7.31 8.44
N ALA A 340 -37.78 7.12 9.55
CA ALA A 340 -38.76 6.03 9.70
C ALA A 340 -39.97 6.15 8.76
N GLU A 341 -40.24 7.34 8.23
CA GLU A 341 -41.42 7.66 7.42
C GLU A 341 -41.07 7.84 5.93
N LYS A 342 -39.80 7.62 5.56
CA LYS A 342 -39.28 7.82 4.20
C LYS A 342 -40.04 7.04 3.12
N ASP A 343 -40.44 5.81 3.43
CA ASP A 343 -41.11 4.93 2.47
C ASP A 343 -42.57 5.37 2.26
N GLN A 344 -43.19 5.98 3.28
CA GLN A 344 -44.53 6.57 3.18
C GLN A 344 -44.50 7.87 2.35
N ALA A 345 -43.51 8.73 2.56
CA ALA A 345 -43.34 9.95 1.77
C ALA A 345 -43.03 9.64 0.30
N LYS A 346 -42.20 8.61 0.05
CA LYS A 346 -41.93 8.13 -1.30
C LYS A 346 -43.17 7.55 -1.98
N ALA A 347 -43.97 6.78 -1.24
CA ALA A 347 -45.22 6.21 -1.77
C ALA A 347 -46.26 7.29 -2.11
N ALA A 348 -46.29 8.40 -1.35
CA ALA A 348 -47.15 9.54 -1.63
C ALA A 348 -46.69 10.39 -2.84
N GLY A 349 -45.47 10.18 -3.35
CA GLY A 349 -44.94 10.86 -4.54
C GLY A 349 -43.76 11.81 -4.30
N ALA A 350 -43.23 11.90 -3.07
CA ALA A 350 -42.04 12.70 -2.79
C ALA A 350 -40.78 12.06 -3.39
N LYS A 351 -39.83 12.91 -3.81
CA LYS A 351 -38.53 12.51 -4.36
C LYS A 351 -37.41 13.01 -3.44
N TRP A 352 -36.28 12.31 -3.44
CA TRP A 352 -35.11 12.71 -2.66
C TRP A 352 -34.17 13.57 -3.51
N ASP A 353 -33.92 14.80 -3.08
CA ASP A 353 -32.88 15.63 -3.67
C ASP A 353 -31.53 15.29 -3.03
N ARG A 354 -30.65 14.65 -3.79
CA ARG A 354 -29.32 14.25 -3.31
C ARG A 354 -28.41 15.43 -2.99
N LYS A 355 -28.59 16.57 -3.66
CA LYS A 355 -27.76 17.77 -3.47
C LYS A 355 -28.22 18.57 -2.26
N ALA A 356 -29.53 18.74 -2.08
CA ALA A 356 -30.12 19.40 -0.91
C ALA A 356 -30.26 18.47 0.30
N LYS A 357 -30.03 17.15 0.13
CA LYS A 357 -30.21 16.10 1.15
C LYS A 357 -31.57 16.21 1.85
N SER A 358 -32.63 16.42 1.06
CA SER A 358 -33.98 16.61 1.58
C SER A 358 -35.01 15.99 0.63
N TRP A 359 -36.12 15.54 1.19
CA TRP A 359 -37.28 15.09 0.41
C TRP A 359 -37.97 16.32 -0.18
N TYR A 360 -38.49 16.23 -1.40
CA TYR A 360 -39.24 17.30 -2.04
C TYR A 360 -40.42 16.75 -2.83
N VAL A 361 -41.44 17.59 -3.00
CA VAL A 361 -42.59 17.31 -3.87
C VAL A 361 -42.30 17.88 -5.26
N PRO A 362 -42.31 17.05 -6.32
CA PRO A 362 -42.18 17.53 -7.70
C PRO A 362 -43.38 18.38 -8.12
N ASP A 363 -43.19 19.27 -9.09
CA ASP A 363 -44.26 20.12 -9.63
C ASP A 363 -45.43 19.27 -10.17
N GLY A 364 -46.66 19.68 -9.86
CA GLY A 364 -47.90 19.02 -10.30
C GLY A 364 -48.45 17.93 -9.36
N ILE A 365 -47.83 17.68 -8.21
CA ILE A 365 -48.36 16.76 -7.17
C ILE A 365 -49.07 17.56 -6.08
N ASP A 366 -50.26 17.11 -5.67
CA ASP A 366 -51.06 17.75 -4.62
C ASP A 366 -50.31 17.76 -3.27
N LEU A 367 -50.03 18.97 -2.77
CA LEU A 367 -49.31 19.22 -1.53
C LEU A 367 -50.11 18.80 -0.28
N ALA A 368 -51.43 18.64 -0.39
CA ALA A 368 -52.28 18.24 0.73
C ALA A 368 -51.86 16.88 1.32
N ALA A 369 -51.39 15.95 0.48
CA ALA A 369 -50.92 14.62 0.91
C ALA A 369 -49.64 14.66 1.78
N PHE A 370 -48.91 15.79 1.75
CA PHE A 370 -47.62 15.98 2.43
C PHE A 370 -47.69 16.99 3.59
N ALA A 371 -48.89 17.46 3.97
CA ALA A 371 -49.09 18.43 5.04
C ALA A 371 -48.47 18.00 6.38
N ARG A 372 -48.37 16.69 6.64
CA ARG A 372 -47.70 16.16 7.85
C ARG A 372 -46.18 16.37 7.87
N TRP A 373 -45.56 16.65 6.71
CA TRP A 373 -44.12 16.86 6.53
C TRP A 373 -43.80 18.28 6.02
N SER A 374 -44.79 19.18 5.97
CA SER A 374 -44.60 20.56 5.50
C SER A 374 -44.01 21.43 6.61
N GLY A 375 -42.68 21.55 6.63
CA GLY A 375 -41.94 22.44 7.53
C GLY A 375 -40.46 22.53 7.14
N LYS A 376 -39.83 23.70 7.31
CA LYS A 376 -38.37 23.84 7.15
C LYS A 376 -37.67 23.03 8.26
N PRO A 377 -36.57 22.30 7.96
CA PRO A 377 -35.82 21.61 9.00
C PRO A 377 -35.28 22.63 10.00
N ALA A 378 -35.67 22.50 11.27
CA ALA A 378 -35.09 23.28 12.36
C ALA A 378 -33.60 22.98 12.49
N ALA A 379 -32.78 24.00 12.74
CA ALA A 379 -31.37 23.82 13.05
C ALA A 379 -31.21 22.88 14.27
N PRO A 380 -30.32 21.87 14.22
CA PRO A 380 -30.20 20.92 15.32
C PRO A 380 -29.62 21.59 16.56
N ALA A 381 -30.30 21.35 17.69
CA ALA A 381 -29.85 21.69 19.03
C ALA A 381 -28.53 20.99 19.39
N ALA A 382 -27.76 21.58 20.30
CA ALA A 382 -26.44 21.13 20.73
C ALA A 382 -26.42 19.63 21.11
N SER A 383 -25.81 18.80 20.24
CA SER A 383 -25.51 17.40 20.54
C SER A 383 -24.18 17.30 21.28
N LEU A 384 -24.12 16.40 22.28
CA LEU A 384 -22.92 16.03 23.04
C LEU A 384 -21.67 15.90 22.15
N SER A 385 -20.50 16.26 22.69
CA SER A 385 -19.22 16.06 21.99
C SER A 385 -18.94 14.56 21.80
N PRO A 386 -18.13 14.15 20.80
CA PRO A 386 -17.80 12.74 20.57
C PRO A 386 -17.20 12.03 21.79
N VAL A 387 -16.46 12.76 22.63
CA VAL A 387 -15.88 12.22 23.87
C VAL A 387 -16.96 11.93 24.91
N GLU A 388 -17.98 12.79 25.01
CA GLU A 388 -19.11 12.59 25.93
C GLU A 388 -20.02 11.45 25.47
N GLU A 389 -20.29 11.38 24.16
CA GLU A 389 -21.05 10.28 23.55
C GLU A 389 -20.31 8.94 23.74
N PHE A 390 -18.98 8.91 23.56
CA PHE A 390 -18.18 7.72 23.83
C PHE A 390 -18.15 7.35 25.32
N ALA A 391 -18.16 8.35 26.21
CA ALA A 391 -18.23 8.12 27.65
C ALA A 391 -19.54 7.45 28.07
N GLU A 392 -20.66 7.88 27.50
CA GLU A 392 -21.96 7.22 27.70
C GLU A 392 -21.97 5.80 27.14
N ALA A 393 -21.43 5.59 25.93
CA ALA A 393 -21.30 4.26 25.34
C ALA A 393 -20.45 3.32 26.21
N CYS A 394 -19.35 3.80 26.78
CA CYS A 394 -18.53 3.01 27.71
C CYS A 394 -19.33 2.61 28.96
N LYS A 395 -20.05 3.56 29.56
CA LYS A 395 -20.87 3.31 30.76
C LYS A 395 -22.02 2.36 30.48
N SER A 396 -22.71 2.49 29.34
CA SER A 396 -23.84 1.62 28.97
C SER A 396 -23.40 0.17 28.73
N HIS A 397 -22.15 -0.06 28.34
CA HIS A 397 -21.53 -1.38 28.23
C HIS A 397 -20.84 -1.86 29.53
N GLY A 398 -21.09 -1.16 30.64
CA GLY A 398 -20.73 -1.59 31.98
C GLY A 398 -19.33 -1.18 32.44
N LEU A 399 -18.61 -0.31 31.71
CA LEU A 399 -17.33 0.23 32.13
C LEU A 399 -17.52 1.37 33.14
N MET A 400 -16.75 1.35 34.22
CA MET A 400 -16.76 2.38 35.26
C MET A 400 -15.63 3.40 35.01
N LEU A 401 -15.96 4.49 34.31
CA LEU A 401 -15.01 5.57 34.03
C LEU A 401 -14.88 6.51 35.24
N LYS A 402 -13.65 6.85 35.63
CA LYS A 402 -13.37 7.85 36.70
C LYS A 402 -13.35 9.30 36.17
N SER A 403 -13.12 9.46 34.87
CA SER A 403 -13.03 10.74 34.15
C SER A 403 -13.54 10.55 32.73
N ALA A 404 -13.55 11.61 31.92
CA ALA A 404 -13.77 11.49 30.48
C ALA A 404 -12.79 10.46 29.86
N PRO A 405 -13.24 9.63 28.90
CA PRO A 405 -12.41 8.60 28.29
C PRO A 405 -11.32 9.24 27.41
N VAL A 406 -10.11 8.70 27.47
CA VAL A 406 -9.00 9.15 26.64
C VAL A 406 -9.10 8.48 25.27
N MET A 407 -9.39 9.26 24.23
CA MET A 407 -9.57 8.76 22.86
C MET A 407 -8.31 8.91 22.01
N ASP A 408 -7.19 8.40 22.52
CA ASP A 408 -5.86 8.49 21.90
C ASP A 408 -5.53 7.32 20.96
N GLY A 409 -6.46 6.37 20.77
CA GLY A 409 -6.29 5.14 19.99
C GLY A 409 -5.64 3.99 20.75
N THR A 410 -5.24 4.20 22.01
CA THR A 410 -4.61 3.18 22.85
C THR A 410 -5.62 2.51 23.77
N TRP A 411 -5.26 1.31 24.25
CA TRP A 411 -6.11 0.55 25.17
C TRP A 411 -5.98 1.08 26.60
N HIS A 412 -7.09 1.59 27.13
CA HIS A 412 -7.23 2.00 28.51
C HIS A 412 -7.98 0.93 29.30
N ARG A 413 -7.48 0.59 30.49
CA ARG A 413 -8.11 -0.39 31.39
C ARG A 413 -8.95 0.29 32.44
N VAL A 414 -10.16 -0.22 32.68
CA VAL A 414 -11.08 0.30 33.68
C VAL A 414 -11.82 -0.83 34.41
N PRO A 415 -12.32 -0.58 35.63
CA PRO A 415 -13.22 -1.51 36.29
C PRO A 415 -14.53 -1.65 35.53
N VAL A 416 -15.21 -2.76 35.72
CA VAL A 416 -16.62 -2.94 35.32
C VAL A 416 -17.49 -3.17 36.54
N GLN A 417 -18.81 -3.00 36.39
CA GLN A 417 -19.75 -3.27 37.46
C GLN A 417 -19.59 -4.72 37.99
N GLY A 418 -19.46 -4.87 39.32
CA GLY A 418 -19.20 -6.17 39.96
C GLY A 418 -17.72 -6.59 40.03
N ASP A 419 -16.78 -5.70 39.71
CA ASP A 419 -15.35 -5.89 40.01
C ASP A 419 -15.06 -5.75 41.51
N ARG A 420 -14.17 -6.62 42.02
CA ARG A 420 -13.61 -6.47 43.37
C ARG A 420 -12.67 -5.26 43.40
N LYS A 421 -12.41 -4.68 44.57
CA LYS A 421 -11.50 -3.53 44.74
C LYS A 421 -10.13 -3.85 44.10
N GLY A 422 -9.74 -3.10 43.07
CA GLY A 422 -8.47 -3.27 42.33
C GLY A 422 -8.57 -4.10 41.03
N GLN A 423 -9.70 -4.75 40.78
CA GLN A 423 -9.94 -5.49 39.53
C GLN A 423 -10.34 -4.51 38.40
N ILE A 424 -9.81 -4.73 37.19
CA ILE A 424 -10.00 -3.90 35.99
C ILE A 424 -10.44 -4.77 34.81
N SER A 425 -11.67 -5.31 34.85
CA SER A 425 -12.19 -6.26 33.85
C SER A 425 -12.84 -5.60 32.63
N GLY A 426 -12.57 -4.31 32.38
CA GLY A 426 -12.99 -3.59 31.18
C GLY A 426 -11.82 -2.96 30.46
N SER A 427 -11.95 -2.79 29.14
CA SER A 427 -11.02 -1.98 28.35
C SER A 427 -11.74 -1.17 27.28
N TYR A 428 -11.21 0.00 26.97
CA TYR A 428 -11.68 0.79 25.84
C TYR A 428 -10.50 1.35 25.04
N ARG A 429 -10.73 1.65 23.77
CA ARG A 429 -9.87 2.54 22.99
C ARG A 429 -10.76 3.39 22.10
N GLY A 430 -10.60 4.70 22.18
CA GLY A 430 -11.33 5.65 21.34
C GLY A 430 -10.40 6.28 20.32
N PHE A 431 -10.97 6.66 19.18
CA PHE A 431 -10.33 7.26 18.03
C PHE A 431 -11.07 8.56 17.74
N LEU A 432 -10.36 9.69 17.81
CA LEU A 432 -10.88 10.99 17.36
C LEU A 432 -10.57 11.25 15.89
N ASP A 433 -9.77 10.38 15.26
CA ASP A 433 -9.41 10.45 13.86
C ASP A 433 -10.53 9.89 12.97
N GLY A 434 -10.82 10.57 11.86
CA GLY A 434 -11.92 10.22 10.96
C GLY A 434 -13.31 10.56 11.52
N ARG A 435 -14.26 9.63 11.38
CA ARG A 435 -15.52 9.67 12.14
C ARG A 435 -15.20 9.10 13.52
N PRO A 436 -15.34 9.88 14.61
CA PRO A 436 -14.96 9.40 15.93
C PRO A 436 -15.58 8.05 16.22
N SER A 437 -14.74 7.12 16.65
CA SER A 437 -15.12 5.73 16.82
C SER A 437 -14.36 5.12 17.97
N GLY A 438 -14.72 3.91 18.37
CA GLY A 438 -14.06 3.27 19.50
C GLY A 438 -14.43 1.82 19.63
N GLN A 439 -13.66 1.13 20.45
CA GLN A 439 -13.92 -0.24 20.86
C GLN A 439 -14.05 -0.29 22.36
N ILE A 440 -15.08 -0.98 22.82
CA ILE A 440 -15.43 -1.09 24.24
C ILE A 440 -15.53 -2.58 24.54
N THR A 441 -14.73 -3.07 25.47
CA THR A 441 -14.67 -4.49 25.84
C THR A 441 -15.02 -4.66 27.30
N ASN A 442 -15.98 -5.52 27.58
CA ASN A 442 -16.31 -5.99 28.91
C ASN A 442 -16.03 -7.49 28.98
N TYR A 443 -14.93 -7.87 29.63
CA TYR A 443 -14.47 -9.26 29.68
C TYR A 443 -15.37 -10.16 30.55
N LYS A 444 -16.22 -9.59 31.40
CA LYS A 444 -17.23 -10.34 32.17
C LYS A 444 -18.52 -10.58 31.39
N ALA A 445 -18.87 -9.66 30.48
CA ALA A 445 -20.05 -9.77 29.62
C ALA A 445 -19.76 -10.42 28.26
N GLY A 446 -18.50 -10.80 27.99
CA GLY A 446 -18.13 -11.71 26.91
C GLY A 446 -17.95 -11.09 25.52
N GLY A 447 -17.65 -9.79 25.40
CA GLY A 447 -17.45 -9.23 24.06
C GLY A 447 -16.85 -7.82 23.97
N THR A 448 -16.42 -7.49 22.75
CA THR A 448 -16.02 -6.14 22.32
C THR A 448 -17.10 -5.57 21.39
N VAL A 449 -17.64 -4.41 21.73
CA VAL A 449 -18.53 -3.65 20.85
C VAL A 449 -17.76 -2.54 20.14
N LYS A 450 -18.18 -2.24 18.91
CA LYS A 450 -17.69 -1.09 18.15
C LYS A 450 -18.67 0.07 18.34
N TRP A 451 -18.16 1.23 18.72
CA TRP A 451 -18.91 2.48 18.82
C TRP A 451 -18.47 3.43 17.71
N VAL A 452 -19.41 4.23 17.19
CA VAL A 452 -19.16 5.27 16.20
C VAL A 452 -20.07 6.45 16.55
N ALA A 453 -19.52 7.66 16.58
CA ALA A 453 -20.26 8.87 16.93
C ALA A 453 -21.49 9.10 16.04
N THR A 454 -22.59 9.52 16.67
CA THR A 454 -23.89 9.79 16.05
C THR A 454 -24.10 11.27 15.67
N GLY A 455 -23.20 12.18 16.09
CA GLY A 455 -23.28 13.62 15.84
C GLY A 455 -22.26 14.23 14.85
N GLN A 456 -22.76 15.13 13.98
CA GLN A 456 -22.17 15.84 12.84
C GLN A 456 -21.72 15.00 11.62
N ALA A 457 -22.50 15.13 10.55
CA ALA A 457 -22.09 14.84 9.19
C ALA A 457 -21.00 15.83 8.77
N LEU A 458 -19.73 15.47 8.98
CA LEU A 458 -18.59 16.15 8.36
C LEU A 458 -18.88 16.30 6.85
N THR A 459 -18.65 17.50 6.30
CA THR A 459 -18.69 17.72 4.84
C THR A 459 -17.68 16.79 4.16
N ASP A 460 -17.86 16.47 2.88
CA ASP A 460 -16.94 15.54 2.21
C ASP A 460 -15.49 16.06 2.20
N GLU A 461 -15.29 17.38 2.19
CA GLU A 461 -14.01 18.06 2.38
C GLU A 461 -13.46 17.91 3.82
N ALA A 462 -14.28 18.11 4.85
CA ALA A 462 -13.86 17.90 6.23
C ALA A 462 -13.58 16.41 6.51
N ARG A 463 -14.29 15.49 5.87
CA ARG A 463 -14.01 14.04 5.93
C ARG A 463 -12.70 13.71 5.25
N ALA A 464 -12.42 14.28 4.07
CA ALA A 464 -11.16 14.07 3.37
C ALA A 464 -9.97 14.65 4.16
N GLN A 465 -10.12 15.83 4.76
CA GLN A 465 -9.08 16.47 5.57
C GLN A 465 -8.82 15.70 6.86
N VAL A 466 -9.87 15.31 7.59
CA VAL A 466 -9.75 14.50 8.80
C VAL A 466 -9.24 13.09 8.47
N GLN A 467 -9.57 12.52 7.30
CA GLN A 467 -9.00 11.25 6.83
C GLN A 467 -7.52 11.37 6.44
N ALA A 468 -7.11 12.49 5.84
CA ALA A 468 -5.72 12.76 5.50
C ALA A 468 -4.88 12.99 6.76
N GLU A 469 -5.40 13.74 7.73
CA GLU A 469 -4.77 13.94 9.04
C GLU A 469 -4.73 12.63 9.84
N ALA A 470 -5.80 11.83 9.82
CA ALA A 470 -5.84 10.48 10.38
C ALA A 470 -4.82 9.55 9.71
N ALA A 471 -4.65 9.63 8.39
CA ALA A 471 -3.65 8.86 7.67
C ALA A 471 -2.23 9.31 8.05
N ALA A 472 -1.99 10.62 8.19
CA ALA A 472 -0.71 11.16 8.63
C ALA A 472 -0.38 10.72 10.08
N ILE A 473 -1.31 10.86 11.03
CA ILE A 473 -1.13 10.42 12.42
C ILE A 473 -0.91 8.89 12.49
N ARG A 474 -1.65 8.10 11.70
CA ARG A 474 -1.44 6.64 11.63
C ARG A 474 -0.07 6.29 11.04
N ALA A 475 0.37 7.01 10.00
CA ALA A 475 1.68 6.81 9.39
C ALA A 475 2.81 7.20 10.35
N GLU A 476 2.68 8.31 11.08
CA GLU A 476 3.64 8.73 12.11
C GLU A 476 3.73 7.69 13.23
N ARG A 477 2.58 7.19 13.72
CA ARG A 477 2.54 6.12 14.74
C ARG A 477 3.19 4.84 14.28
N GLU A 478 2.93 4.42 13.03
CA GLU A 478 3.56 3.23 12.48
C GLU A 478 5.06 3.42 12.30
N SER A 479 5.50 4.61 11.86
CA SER A 479 6.92 4.97 11.79
C SER A 479 7.61 4.90 13.16
N LEU A 480 6.99 5.49 14.20
CA LEU A 480 7.50 5.41 15.58
C LEU A 480 7.54 3.96 16.08
N ARG A 481 6.53 3.15 15.76
CA ARG A 481 6.48 1.73 16.12
C ARG A 481 7.58 0.94 15.43
N LEU A 482 7.82 1.17 14.13
CA LEU A 482 8.90 0.54 13.37
C LEU A 482 10.28 0.95 13.89
N ALA A 483 10.49 2.23 14.17
CA ALA A 483 11.74 2.72 14.77
C ALA A 483 12.00 2.10 16.15
N ALA A 484 10.96 1.97 16.98
CA ALA A 484 11.05 1.29 18.27
C ALA A 484 11.35 -0.22 18.09
N ALA A 485 10.73 -0.87 17.11
CA ALA A 485 10.98 -2.26 16.78
C ALA A 485 12.42 -2.49 16.28
N GLU A 486 12.97 -1.61 15.44
CA GLU A 486 14.37 -1.65 15.00
C GLU A 486 15.34 -1.51 16.17
N LYS A 487 15.05 -0.60 17.11
CA LYS A 487 15.85 -0.47 18.33
C LYS A 487 15.77 -1.74 19.18
N ALA A 488 14.58 -2.33 19.33
CA ALA A 488 14.39 -3.57 20.04
C ALA A 488 15.11 -4.75 19.35
N ALA A 489 15.15 -4.79 18.03
CA ALA A 489 15.88 -5.79 17.24
C ALA A 489 17.39 -5.73 17.49
N ARG A 490 17.99 -4.53 17.55
CA ARG A 490 19.41 -4.35 17.92
C ARG A 490 19.70 -4.84 19.34
N VAL A 491 18.80 -4.56 20.28
CA VAL A 491 18.89 -5.08 21.65
C VAL A 491 18.76 -6.60 21.66
N ALA A 492 17.81 -7.16 20.91
CA ALA A 492 17.62 -8.60 20.77
C ALA A 492 18.88 -9.29 20.25
N TYR A 493 19.51 -8.72 19.21
CA TYR A 493 20.77 -9.19 18.67
C TYR A 493 21.90 -9.14 19.71
N GLY A 494 22.07 -8.00 20.39
CA GLY A 494 23.07 -7.87 21.45
C GLY A 494 22.86 -8.87 22.58
N VAL A 495 21.62 -9.08 23.03
CA VAL A 495 21.31 -10.10 24.04
C VAL A 495 21.65 -11.49 23.49
N TRP A 496 21.16 -11.83 22.30
CA TRP A 496 21.34 -13.14 21.67
C TRP A 496 22.81 -13.52 21.58
N GLU A 497 23.64 -12.65 21.02
CA GLU A 497 25.08 -12.90 20.83
C GLU A 497 25.83 -13.11 22.15
N ASN A 498 25.39 -12.48 23.24
CA ASN A 498 26.02 -12.59 24.56
C ASN A 498 25.50 -13.74 25.44
N LEU A 499 24.48 -14.48 25.00
CA LEU A 499 23.97 -15.62 25.77
C LEU A 499 24.93 -16.82 25.72
N ALA A 500 25.08 -17.48 26.86
CA ALA A 500 25.98 -18.60 27.04
C ALA A 500 25.43 -19.88 26.36
N GLY A 501 25.93 -20.20 25.16
CA GLY A 501 25.79 -21.51 24.50
C GLY A 501 24.35 -22.01 24.30
N ALA A 502 24.22 -23.20 23.69
CA ALA A 502 22.92 -23.82 23.47
C ALA A 502 22.19 -24.15 24.77
N ALA A 503 20.86 -23.99 24.79
CA ALA A 503 20.04 -24.46 25.89
C ALA A 503 19.93 -25.98 25.86
N THR A 504 19.92 -26.60 27.03
CA THR A 504 19.66 -28.03 27.20
C THR A 504 18.68 -28.24 28.36
N PRO A 505 18.02 -29.41 28.47
CA PRO A 505 17.15 -29.71 29.61
C PRO A 505 17.82 -29.52 30.97
N GLU A 506 19.12 -29.78 31.09
CA GLU A 506 19.88 -29.62 32.33
C GLU A 506 20.07 -28.15 32.72
N ARG A 507 20.06 -27.25 31.73
CA ARG A 507 20.27 -25.81 31.94
C ARG A 507 18.97 -25.00 31.95
N SER A 508 17.88 -25.56 31.43
CA SER A 508 16.59 -24.87 31.33
C SER A 508 15.48 -25.67 32.02
N PRO A 509 14.93 -25.19 33.14
CA PRO A 509 13.80 -25.82 33.81
C PRO A 509 12.58 -26.00 32.90
N TYR A 510 12.38 -25.09 31.93
CA TYR A 510 11.29 -25.19 30.96
C TYR A 510 11.47 -26.39 30.02
N LEU A 511 12.67 -26.59 29.47
CA LEU A 511 12.97 -27.72 28.59
C LEU A 511 12.87 -29.05 29.34
N ALA A 512 13.39 -29.12 30.58
CA ALA A 512 13.24 -30.30 31.43
C ALA A 512 11.77 -30.63 31.73
N ALA A 513 10.96 -29.63 32.10
CA ALA A 513 9.54 -29.82 32.38
C ALA A 513 8.74 -30.22 31.13
N LYS A 514 9.14 -29.74 29.95
CA LYS A 514 8.53 -30.11 28.68
C LYS A 514 9.07 -31.42 28.12
N GLY A 515 10.21 -31.91 28.59
CA GLY A 515 10.81 -33.16 28.13
C GLY A 515 11.32 -33.08 26.68
N VAL A 516 11.77 -31.91 26.25
CA VAL A 516 12.25 -31.63 24.88
C VAL A 516 13.64 -30.99 24.91
N GLN A 517 14.42 -31.15 23.84
CA GLN A 517 15.76 -30.59 23.70
C GLN A 517 15.75 -29.12 23.24
N GLY A 518 16.89 -28.46 23.39
CA GLY A 518 17.11 -27.11 22.88
C GLY A 518 17.63 -27.10 21.45
N HIS A 519 16.77 -26.84 20.48
CA HIS A 519 17.07 -26.75 19.04
C HIS A 519 17.14 -25.28 18.61
N GLY A 520 18.36 -24.76 18.41
CA GLY A 520 18.57 -23.37 17.97
C GLY A 520 18.15 -22.31 19.00
N VAL A 521 18.09 -22.68 20.28
CA VAL A 521 17.69 -21.82 21.39
C VAL A 521 18.80 -21.73 22.43
N ARG A 522 18.84 -20.62 23.17
CA ARG A 522 19.88 -20.34 24.19
C ARG A 522 19.24 -20.16 25.56
N VAL A 523 20.06 -20.15 26.60
CA VAL A 523 19.62 -19.96 27.98
C VAL A 523 20.44 -18.86 28.63
N ASP A 524 19.79 -18.02 29.45
CA ASP A 524 20.49 -17.00 30.24
C ASP A 524 21.11 -17.58 31.52
N GLY A 525 21.79 -16.72 32.29
CA GLY A 525 22.44 -17.12 33.55
C GLY A 525 21.46 -17.55 34.65
N GLU A 526 20.16 -17.29 34.49
CA GLU A 526 19.11 -17.66 35.44
C GLU A 526 18.32 -18.90 34.98
N GLY A 527 18.71 -19.53 33.87
CA GLY A 527 18.02 -20.71 33.33
C GLY A 527 16.80 -20.39 32.46
N LYS A 528 16.54 -19.11 32.13
CA LYS A 528 15.42 -18.73 31.26
C LYS A 528 15.75 -19.06 29.81
N LEU A 529 14.83 -19.74 29.14
CA LEU A 529 14.98 -20.08 27.73
C LEU A 529 14.78 -18.82 26.88
N MET A 530 15.67 -18.63 25.91
CA MET A 530 15.68 -17.54 24.96
C MET A 530 15.48 -18.12 23.56
N ILE A 531 14.32 -17.83 22.96
CA ILE A 531 13.95 -18.34 21.64
C ILE A 531 14.01 -17.18 20.64
N PRO A 532 14.83 -17.25 19.59
CA PRO A 532 14.95 -16.18 18.62
C PRO A 532 13.72 -16.12 17.72
N ALA A 533 13.20 -14.92 17.47
CA ALA A 533 12.07 -14.69 16.56
C ALA A 533 12.54 -13.92 15.34
N ARG A 534 12.60 -14.63 14.21
CA ARG A 534 13.15 -14.15 12.93
C ARG A 534 12.06 -14.02 11.88
N ASP A 535 12.26 -13.13 10.92
CA ASP A 535 11.39 -13.04 9.74
C ASP A 535 11.81 -14.03 8.64
N GLY A 536 11.13 -13.95 7.48
CA GLY A 536 11.40 -14.79 6.30
C GLY A 536 12.81 -14.66 5.71
N GLU A 537 13.51 -13.56 5.99
CA GLU A 537 14.89 -13.31 5.56
C GLU A 537 15.91 -13.66 6.65
N GLY A 538 15.46 -14.14 7.81
CA GLY A 538 16.32 -14.53 8.93
C GLY A 538 16.74 -13.39 9.86
N LYS A 539 16.24 -12.16 9.65
CA LYS A 539 16.52 -11.02 10.54
C LYS A 539 15.90 -11.27 11.91
N LEU A 540 16.71 -11.12 12.96
CA LEU A 540 16.25 -11.24 14.35
C LEU A 540 15.53 -9.96 14.78
N TRP A 541 14.24 -10.07 15.06
CA TRP A 541 13.41 -8.92 15.50
C TRP A 541 13.19 -8.88 17.00
N THR A 542 13.14 -10.04 17.65
CA THR A 542 12.90 -10.15 19.10
C THR A 542 13.32 -11.50 19.65
N LEU A 543 13.29 -11.63 20.97
CA LEU A 543 13.48 -12.89 21.70
C LEU A 543 12.20 -13.18 22.50
N GLN A 544 11.71 -14.42 22.42
CA GLN A 544 10.76 -14.93 23.41
C GLN A 544 11.57 -15.43 24.61
N VAL A 545 11.35 -14.81 25.77
CA VAL A 545 11.91 -15.22 27.05
C VAL A 545 10.89 -16.11 27.75
N VAL A 546 11.31 -17.32 28.12
CA VAL A 546 10.49 -18.27 28.88
C VAL A 546 11.15 -18.53 30.22
N GLY A 547 10.51 -18.04 31.28
CA GLY A 547 10.94 -18.23 32.67
C GLY A 547 9.80 -18.72 33.55
N ALA A 548 10.06 -18.83 34.86
CA ALA A 548 9.06 -19.24 35.85
C ALA A 548 7.87 -18.27 35.95
N ASP A 549 8.07 -17.00 35.57
CA ASP A 549 7.05 -15.94 35.54
C ASP A 549 6.24 -15.90 34.23
N GLY A 550 6.50 -16.83 33.31
CA GLY A 550 5.76 -16.99 32.06
C GLY A 550 6.58 -16.71 30.80
N LYS A 551 5.88 -16.60 29.67
CA LYS A 551 6.45 -16.35 28.34
C LYS A 551 6.23 -14.89 27.95
N ARG A 552 7.29 -14.18 27.55
CA ARG A 552 7.20 -12.77 27.12
C ARG A 552 8.17 -12.45 26.00
N PHE A 553 7.82 -11.48 25.17
CA PHE A 553 8.72 -10.89 24.20
C PHE A 553 9.38 -9.62 24.74
N LEU A 554 10.46 -9.18 24.11
CA LEU A 554 11.05 -7.88 24.39
C LEU A 554 10.02 -6.77 24.14
N LYS A 555 10.00 -5.75 25.01
CA LYS A 555 9.04 -4.64 24.90
C LYS A 555 9.27 -3.85 23.61
N GLN A 556 8.19 -3.36 23.01
CA GLN A 556 8.20 -2.56 21.78
C GLN A 556 8.83 -3.26 20.55
N SER A 557 8.95 -4.60 20.59
CA SER A 557 9.53 -5.38 19.51
C SER A 557 8.51 -5.83 18.46
N HIS A 558 9.00 -6.29 17.30
CA HIS A 558 8.17 -6.83 16.22
C HIS A 558 8.04 -8.36 16.33
N LYS A 559 6.83 -8.83 16.64
CA LYS A 559 6.49 -10.26 16.78
C LYS A 559 5.68 -10.82 15.60
N ALA A 560 4.84 -9.98 14.99
CA ALA A 560 3.90 -10.46 13.99
C ALA A 560 4.65 -11.01 12.76
N GLY A 561 4.35 -12.24 12.34
CA GLY A 561 4.99 -12.87 11.19
C GLY A 561 6.41 -13.37 11.43
N THR A 562 6.95 -13.21 12.64
CA THR A 562 8.25 -13.78 13.03
C THR A 562 8.07 -15.15 13.69
N PHE A 563 9.07 -16.01 13.57
CA PHE A 563 9.01 -17.41 13.99
C PHE A 563 10.40 -17.94 14.37
N HIS A 564 10.44 -19.15 14.92
CA HIS A 564 11.66 -19.93 15.13
C HIS A 564 11.58 -21.23 14.35
N VAL A 565 12.63 -21.62 13.63
CA VAL A 565 12.67 -22.91 12.92
C VAL A 565 13.42 -23.93 13.76
N ILE A 566 12.80 -25.08 13.99
CA ILE A 566 13.42 -26.24 14.62
C ILE A 566 13.84 -27.19 13.50
N GLU A 567 15.14 -27.42 13.37
CA GLU A 567 15.75 -28.16 12.27
C GLU A 567 17.14 -28.72 12.69
N PRO A 568 17.70 -29.70 11.95
CA PRO A 568 18.86 -30.48 12.40
C PRO A 568 20.15 -29.69 12.65
N THR A 569 20.38 -28.58 11.95
CA THR A 569 21.59 -27.75 12.08
C THR A 569 21.52 -26.76 13.24
N GLY A 570 20.31 -26.47 13.74
CA GLY A 570 20.06 -25.54 14.83
C GLY A 570 20.29 -24.05 14.53
N THR A 571 20.38 -23.63 13.26
CA THR A 571 20.52 -22.21 12.88
C THR A 571 19.21 -21.44 13.00
N GLY A 572 18.08 -22.14 12.83
CA GLY A 572 16.74 -21.60 13.06
C GLY A 572 16.25 -20.61 12.01
N THR A 573 16.62 -20.79 10.74
CA THR A 573 16.17 -19.98 9.60
C THR A 573 15.44 -20.81 8.54
N LEU A 574 14.63 -20.15 7.71
CA LEU A 574 13.93 -20.85 6.60
C LEU A 574 14.90 -21.43 5.58
N ASP A 575 16.10 -20.88 5.39
CA ASP A 575 17.01 -21.32 4.32
C ASP A 575 17.44 -22.79 4.46
N THR A 576 17.47 -23.29 5.69
CA THR A 576 17.76 -24.72 5.96
C THR A 576 16.66 -25.65 5.46
N LEU A 577 15.44 -25.14 5.28
CA LEU A 577 14.30 -25.91 4.76
C LEU A 577 14.42 -26.15 3.25
N PHE A 578 15.27 -25.42 2.50
CA PHE A 578 15.47 -25.65 1.06
C PHE A 578 15.99 -27.06 0.76
N ALA A 579 16.86 -27.59 1.62
CA ALA A 579 17.44 -28.92 1.43
C ALA A 579 16.46 -30.08 1.68
N ASN A 580 15.27 -29.80 2.25
CA ASN A 580 14.27 -30.82 2.57
C ASN A 580 12.96 -30.54 1.82
N PRO A 581 12.69 -31.19 0.67
CA PRO A 581 11.54 -30.89 -0.20
C PRO A 581 10.18 -31.38 0.34
N GLY A 582 10.07 -31.78 1.60
CA GLY A 582 8.82 -32.24 2.21
C GLY A 582 7.78 -31.16 2.53
N PRO A 583 6.67 -31.51 3.18
CA PRO A 583 5.73 -30.53 3.75
C PRO A 583 6.41 -29.62 4.78
N VAL A 584 5.96 -28.36 4.87
CA VAL A 584 6.39 -27.43 5.92
C VAL A 584 5.41 -27.52 7.08
N LEU A 585 5.90 -27.91 8.25
CA LEU A 585 5.11 -28.00 9.48
C LEU A 585 5.21 -26.68 10.26
N ILE A 586 4.09 -26.16 10.72
CA ILE A 586 4.00 -24.98 11.60
C ILE A 586 3.26 -25.39 12.87
N ALA A 587 3.83 -25.17 14.04
CA ALA A 587 3.20 -25.41 15.33
C ALA A 587 3.03 -24.10 16.11
N GLU A 588 2.05 -24.06 17.01
CA GLU A 588 1.78 -22.87 17.82
C GLU A 588 2.95 -22.53 18.75
N GLY A 589 3.46 -23.49 19.53
CA GLY A 589 4.52 -23.26 20.51
C GLY A 589 5.83 -23.98 20.21
N TYR A 590 6.92 -23.53 20.86
CA TYR A 590 8.24 -24.17 20.75
C TYR A 590 8.23 -25.63 21.21
N ALA A 591 7.60 -25.95 22.35
CA ALA A 591 7.56 -27.33 22.85
C ALA A 591 6.81 -28.26 21.88
N THR A 592 5.65 -27.83 21.36
CA THR A 592 4.89 -28.54 20.33
C THR A 592 5.74 -28.78 19.09
N ALA A 593 6.44 -27.75 18.60
CA ALA A 593 7.34 -27.87 17.45
C ALA A 593 8.49 -28.85 17.72
N ALA A 594 9.11 -28.78 18.91
CA ALA A 594 10.23 -29.64 19.30
C ALA A 594 9.78 -31.10 19.43
N SER A 595 8.63 -31.38 20.05
CA SER A 595 8.09 -32.74 20.15
C SER A 595 7.79 -33.35 18.77
N ILE A 596 7.29 -32.56 17.82
CA ILE A 596 7.07 -33.02 16.45
C ILE A 596 8.41 -33.27 15.74
N PHE A 597 9.37 -32.36 15.86
CA PHE A 597 10.70 -32.52 15.26
C PHE A 597 11.43 -33.75 15.82
N GLU A 598 11.47 -33.93 17.14
CA GLU A 598 12.12 -35.08 17.78
C GLU A 598 11.42 -36.39 17.46
N ALA A 599 10.09 -36.37 17.35
CA ALA A 599 9.33 -37.56 16.97
C ALA A 599 9.54 -37.94 15.51
N THR A 600 9.61 -36.98 14.58
CA THR A 600 9.52 -37.23 13.12
C THR A 600 10.84 -37.06 12.37
N GLY A 601 11.74 -36.18 12.85
CA GLY A 601 12.91 -35.67 12.15
C GLY A 601 12.61 -34.57 11.12
N GLN A 602 11.34 -34.18 10.95
CA GLN A 602 10.93 -33.15 10.00
C GLN A 602 11.06 -31.76 10.62
N PRO A 603 11.64 -30.77 9.92
CA PRO A 603 11.70 -29.41 10.41
C PRO A 603 10.32 -28.82 10.74
N VAL A 604 10.23 -28.07 11.82
CA VAL A 604 8.98 -27.47 12.32
C VAL A 604 9.18 -26.02 12.68
N ILE A 605 8.26 -25.16 12.25
CA ILE A 605 8.26 -23.74 12.56
C ILE A 605 7.42 -23.49 13.81
N ALA A 606 7.99 -22.87 14.83
CA ALA A 606 7.25 -22.41 16.00
C ALA A 606 6.74 -20.97 15.77
N ALA A 607 5.42 -20.79 15.78
CA ALA A 607 4.75 -19.50 15.59
C ALA A 607 4.60 -18.68 16.88
N PHE A 608 4.97 -19.24 18.03
CA PHE A 608 4.89 -18.69 19.38
C PHE A 608 3.49 -18.60 20.03
N ASP A 609 2.45 -18.28 19.26
CA ASP A 609 1.05 -18.24 19.71
C ASP A 609 0.05 -18.33 18.54
N SER A 610 -1.19 -18.73 18.84
CA SER A 610 -2.29 -18.88 17.88
C SER A 610 -2.56 -17.61 17.06
N GLY A 611 -2.38 -16.43 17.65
CA GLY A 611 -2.56 -15.14 16.97
C GLY A 611 -1.51 -14.85 15.90
N ASN A 612 -0.39 -15.59 15.91
CA ASN A 612 0.71 -15.42 14.97
C ASN A 612 0.77 -16.52 13.89
N LEU A 613 -0.09 -17.55 13.97
CA LEU A 613 -0.15 -18.64 12.98
C LEU A 613 -0.42 -18.13 11.56
N ALA A 614 -1.41 -17.26 11.37
CA ALA A 614 -1.76 -16.72 10.06
C ALA A 614 -0.63 -15.85 9.44
N PRO A 615 -0.06 -14.87 10.16
CA PRO A 615 1.10 -14.12 9.68
C PRO A 615 2.29 -15.01 9.32
N VAL A 616 2.62 -16.01 10.15
CA VAL A 616 3.74 -16.93 9.88
C VAL A 616 3.45 -17.81 8.67
N ALA A 617 2.24 -18.36 8.55
CA ALA A 617 1.84 -19.16 7.39
C ALA A 617 1.93 -18.36 6.08
N ALA A 618 1.52 -17.09 6.10
CA ALA A 618 1.65 -16.19 4.94
C ALA A 618 3.13 -15.96 4.56
N THR A 619 4.01 -15.68 5.53
CA THR A 619 5.45 -15.55 5.29
C THR A 619 6.04 -16.81 4.68
N VAL A 620 5.65 -17.99 5.20
CA VAL A 620 6.12 -19.29 4.68
C VAL A 620 5.62 -19.54 3.27
N ARG A 621 4.34 -19.25 2.96
CA ARG A 621 3.77 -19.41 1.62
C ARG A 621 4.46 -18.51 0.59
N ALA A 622 4.77 -17.26 0.96
CA ALA A 622 5.49 -16.33 0.09
C ALA A 622 6.89 -16.87 -0.27
N ARG A 623 7.59 -17.47 0.69
CA ARG A 623 8.91 -18.08 0.46
C ARG A 623 8.84 -19.43 -0.26
N TYR A 624 7.78 -20.20 -0.04
CA TYR A 624 7.59 -21.54 -0.58
C TYR A 624 6.21 -21.70 -1.26
N PRO A 625 6.02 -21.12 -2.47
CA PRO A 625 4.73 -21.09 -3.14
C PRO A 625 4.12 -22.47 -3.39
N ASP A 626 4.95 -23.47 -3.69
CA ASP A 626 4.48 -24.81 -4.12
C ASP A 626 4.49 -25.86 -3.00
N ARG A 627 4.99 -25.53 -1.80
CA ARG A 627 5.10 -26.53 -0.73
C ARG A 627 3.78 -26.73 0.00
N THR A 628 3.49 -27.97 0.37
CA THR A 628 2.37 -28.25 1.28
C THR A 628 2.67 -27.65 2.65
N ILE A 629 1.77 -26.81 3.16
CA ILE A 629 1.87 -26.24 4.51
C ILE A 629 0.88 -26.99 5.41
N VAL A 630 1.36 -27.47 6.55
CA VAL A 630 0.54 -28.16 7.55
C VAL A 630 0.69 -27.46 8.90
N ILE A 631 -0.42 -27.04 9.49
CA ILE A 631 -0.47 -26.37 10.78
C ILE A 631 -0.87 -27.37 11.86
N ALA A 632 0.05 -27.65 12.78
CA ALA A 632 -0.15 -28.41 13.99
C ALA A 632 -0.82 -27.54 15.05
N ALA A 633 -2.12 -27.75 15.24
CA ALA A 633 -2.98 -26.98 16.14
C ALA A 633 -3.06 -27.62 17.53
N ASP A 634 -3.23 -26.77 18.54
CA ASP A 634 -3.60 -27.19 19.89
C ASP A 634 -5.12 -27.48 19.95
N ASP A 635 -5.52 -28.54 20.66
CA ASP A 635 -6.93 -28.90 20.92
C ASP A 635 -7.39 -28.30 22.25
N ASP A 636 -7.77 -27.01 22.24
CA ASP A 636 -8.22 -26.23 23.41
C ASP A 636 -9.65 -26.61 23.87
N HIS A 637 -9.94 -27.91 24.00
CA HIS A 637 -11.29 -28.44 24.25
C HIS A 637 -11.95 -27.95 25.56
N ALA A 638 -11.17 -27.47 26.53
CA ALA A 638 -11.63 -26.99 27.82
C ALA A 638 -11.83 -25.46 27.89
N ASN A 639 -11.56 -24.72 26.80
CA ASN A 639 -11.64 -23.26 26.79
C ASN A 639 -13.11 -22.78 26.71
N ARG A 640 -13.49 -21.86 27.61
CA ARG A 640 -14.85 -21.30 27.71
C ARG A 640 -15.29 -20.49 26.48
N HIS A 641 -14.34 -20.09 25.64
CA HIS A 641 -14.56 -19.26 24.45
C HIS A 641 -14.54 -20.05 23.14
N GLY A 642 -14.50 -21.40 23.18
CA GLY A 642 -14.34 -22.24 22.00
C GLY A 642 -12.90 -22.72 21.82
N ASN A 643 -12.66 -23.53 20.79
CA ASN A 643 -11.35 -24.15 20.55
C ASN A 643 -10.46 -23.19 19.75
N VAL A 644 -9.95 -22.16 20.43
CA VAL A 644 -9.25 -21.03 19.80
C VAL A 644 -8.02 -21.49 19.01
N GLY A 645 -7.22 -22.42 19.54
CA GLY A 645 -6.08 -23.00 18.83
C GLY A 645 -6.46 -23.64 17.50
N LEU A 646 -7.48 -24.52 17.50
CA LEU A 646 -7.96 -25.18 16.29
C LEU A 646 -8.62 -24.22 15.29
N GLU A 647 -9.41 -23.27 15.78
CA GLU A 647 -10.06 -22.24 14.95
C GLU A 647 -9.00 -21.37 14.23
N LYS A 648 -8.02 -20.86 14.97
CA LYS A 648 -6.94 -20.02 14.42
C LYS A 648 -6.04 -20.78 13.44
N ALA A 649 -5.72 -22.03 13.74
CA ALA A 649 -4.98 -22.88 12.83
C ALA A 649 -5.76 -23.15 11.53
N THR A 650 -7.09 -23.34 11.63
CA THR A 650 -7.96 -23.54 10.47
C THR A 650 -8.03 -22.29 9.60
N GLU A 651 -8.23 -21.11 10.20
CA GLU A 651 -8.19 -19.83 9.49
C GLU A 651 -6.84 -19.62 8.78
N ALA A 652 -5.72 -19.87 9.47
CA ALA A 652 -4.39 -19.73 8.92
C ALA A 652 -4.12 -20.71 7.76
N ALA A 653 -4.53 -21.97 7.89
CA ALA A 653 -4.36 -22.99 6.86
C ALA A 653 -5.19 -22.65 5.61
N GLN A 654 -6.46 -22.25 5.79
CA GLN A 654 -7.32 -21.83 4.68
C GLN A 654 -6.74 -20.65 3.90
N ALA A 655 -6.20 -19.65 4.61
CA ALA A 655 -5.62 -18.45 3.99
C ALA A 655 -4.44 -18.75 3.05
N VAL A 656 -3.75 -19.88 3.22
CA VAL A 656 -2.57 -20.26 2.43
C VAL A 656 -2.74 -21.55 1.63
N GLY A 657 -3.96 -22.08 1.52
CA GLY A 657 -4.21 -23.38 0.90
C GLY A 657 -3.47 -24.54 1.58
N GLY A 658 -3.30 -24.47 2.89
CA GLY A 658 -2.67 -25.48 3.74
C GLY A 658 -3.66 -26.41 4.42
N PHE A 659 -3.15 -27.25 5.31
CA PHE A 659 -3.91 -28.25 6.05
C PHE A 659 -3.71 -28.09 7.56
N VAL A 660 -4.64 -28.62 8.35
CA VAL A 660 -4.53 -28.65 9.81
C VAL A 660 -4.39 -30.08 10.31
N VAL A 661 -3.55 -30.25 11.33
CA VAL A 661 -3.47 -31.48 12.12
C VAL A 661 -3.56 -31.12 13.60
N SER A 662 -4.33 -31.89 14.38
CA SER A 662 -4.44 -31.72 15.83
C SER A 662 -4.28 -33.07 16.54
N PRO A 663 -3.77 -33.09 17.78
CA PRO A 663 -3.65 -34.31 18.55
C PRO A 663 -5.03 -34.89 18.88
N ARG A 664 -5.13 -36.22 18.97
CA ARG A 664 -6.37 -36.93 19.32
C ARG A 664 -6.27 -37.53 20.72
N PHE A 665 -6.98 -36.91 21.66
CA PHE A 665 -7.05 -37.34 23.06
C PHE A 665 -8.29 -38.17 23.38
N THR A 666 -8.17 -39.12 24.30
CA THR A 666 -9.32 -39.84 24.89
C THR A 666 -10.08 -38.93 25.85
N ALA A 667 -11.27 -39.37 26.29
CA ALA A 667 -12.03 -38.63 27.29
C ALA A 667 -11.25 -38.44 28.60
N GLU A 668 -10.50 -39.45 29.05
CA GLU A 668 -9.70 -39.37 30.28
C GLU A 668 -8.55 -38.37 30.16
N GLU A 669 -7.91 -38.29 29.00
CA GLU A 669 -6.83 -37.33 28.75
C GLU A 669 -7.35 -35.89 28.62
N LYS A 670 -8.52 -35.72 28.00
CA LYS A 670 -9.19 -34.42 27.99
C LYS A 670 -9.54 -33.96 29.41
N LEU A 671 -9.98 -34.87 30.28
CA LEU A 671 -10.20 -34.56 31.70
C LEU A 671 -8.92 -34.18 32.46
N LYS A 672 -7.75 -34.66 32.02
CA LYS A 672 -6.43 -34.23 32.54
C LYS A 672 -5.95 -32.89 31.96
N GLY A 673 -6.70 -32.31 31.02
CA GLY A 673 -6.39 -31.03 30.41
C GLY A 673 -5.29 -31.09 29.34
N LEU A 674 -5.04 -32.24 28.72
CA LEU A 674 -4.07 -32.35 27.63
C LEU A 674 -4.61 -31.66 26.37
N THR A 675 -3.79 -30.83 25.71
CA THR A 675 -4.24 -30.03 24.56
C THR A 675 -3.28 -30.06 23.38
N ASP A 676 -1.97 -30.22 23.57
CA ASP A 676 -0.98 -30.05 22.50
C ASP A 676 -0.19 -31.35 22.15
N PHE A 677 0.61 -31.31 21.08
CA PHE A 677 1.45 -32.48 20.71
C PHE A 677 2.55 -32.79 21.73
N ASN A 678 2.97 -31.84 22.55
CA ASN A 678 3.91 -32.08 23.63
C ASN A 678 3.26 -32.89 24.75
N ASP A 679 2.01 -32.60 25.09
CA ASP A 679 1.21 -33.37 26.05
C ASP A 679 0.98 -34.81 25.52
N LEU A 680 0.73 -34.95 24.21
CA LEU A 680 0.65 -36.27 23.57
C LEU A 680 1.98 -37.03 23.68
N ALA A 681 3.12 -36.35 23.47
CA ALA A 681 4.44 -36.94 23.64
C ALA A 681 4.69 -37.39 25.09
N GLN A 682 4.34 -36.58 26.09
CA GLN A 682 4.55 -36.92 27.50
C GLN A 682 3.64 -38.05 27.98
N SER A 683 2.40 -38.13 27.47
CA SER A 683 1.41 -39.13 27.88
C SER A 683 1.55 -40.48 27.17
N ARG A 684 1.89 -40.48 25.87
CA ARG A 684 1.93 -41.69 25.03
C ARG A 684 3.27 -41.95 24.33
N GLY A 685 4.26 -41.08 24.53
CA GLY A 685 5.57 -41.17 23.91
C GLY A 685 5.65 -40.57 22.50
N PRO A 686 6.87 -40.37 21.97
CA PRO A 686 7.11 -39.75 20.65
C PRO A 686 6.53 -40.56 19.48
N GLY A 687 6.37 -41.89 19.64
CA GLY A 687 5.75 -42.74 18.62
C GLY A 687 4.30 -42.35 18.29
N ALA A 688 3.53 -41.91 19.29
CA ALA A 688 2.16 -41.44 19.08
C ALA A 688 2.11 -40.12 18.30
N VAL A 689 3.06 -39.22 18.55
CA VAL A 689 3.23 -37.97 17.79
C VAL A 689 3.59 -38.27 16.34
N ARG A 690 4.60 -39.14 16.11
CA ARG A 690 4.98 -39.58 14.77
C ARG A 690 3.80 -40.17 14.02
N GLN A 691 3.04 -41.09 14.64
CA GLN A 691 1.87 -41.70 14.02
C GLN A 691 0.82 -40.67 13.63
N ALA A 692 0.53 -39.68 14.48
CA ALA A 692 -0.45 -38.64 14.20
C ALA A 692 -0.04 -37.77 13.00
N ILE A 693 1.22 -37.35 12.94
CA ILE A 693 1.76 -36.54 11.85
C ILE A 693 1.84 -37.36 10.55
N ASP A 694 2.43 -38.55 10.58
CA ASP A 694 2.58 -39.39 9.39
C ASP A 694 1.21 -39.78 8.80
N SER A 695 0.22 -40.07 9.65
CA SER A 695 -1.16 -40.35 9.21
C SER A 695 -1.81 -39.14 8.54
N ALA A 696 -1.56 -37.93 9.06
CA ALA A 696 -2.07 -36.71 8.45
C ALA A 696 -1.41 -36.47 7.09
N LEU A 697 -0.08 -36.59 7.01
CA LEU A 697 0.67 -36.42 5.76
C LEU A 697 0.33 -37.48 4.70
N ALA A 698 0.04 -38.72 5.11
CA ALA A 698 -0.40 -39.77 4.20
C ALA A 698 -1.74 -39.45 3.53
N ARG A 699 -2.70 -38.89 4.29
CA ARG A 699 -4.01 -38.46 3.73
C ARG A 699 -3.88 -37.34 2.70
N LEU A 700 -2.82 -36.53 2.78
CA LEU A 700 -2.55 -35.48 1.79
C LEU A 700 -2.04 -36.03 0.45
N ARG A 701 -1.54 -37.27 0.43
CA ARG A 701 -1.00 -37.94 -0.76
C ARG A 701 -2.02 -38.79 -1.51
N GLU A 702 -3.19 -39.06 -0.92
CA GLU A 702 -4.25 -39.80 -1.60
C GLU A 702 -4.97 -38.88 -2.60
N PRO A 703 -5.05 -39.25 -3.90
CA PRO A 703 -5.84 -38.49 -4.86
C PRO A 703 -7.28 -38.43 -4.38
N SER A 704 -7.88 -37.24 -4.40
CA SER A 704 -9.30 -37.06 -4.10
C SER A 704 -10.10 -38.04 -4.97
N ARG A 705 -10.62 -39.11 -4.37
CA ARG A 705 -11.64 -39.93 -5.01
C ARG A 705 -12.84 -39.01 -5.22
N SER A 706 -12.97 -38.51 -6.44
CA SER A 706 -14.20 -37.94 -6.96
C SER A 706 -15.30 -38.96 -6.65
N ILE A 707 -16.17 -38.58 -5.72
CA ILE A 707 -17.47 -39.21 -5.59
C ILE A 707 -18.24 -38.73 -6.82
N ALA A 708 -18.54 -39.69 -7.70
CA ALA A 708 -19.41 -39.51 -8.85
C ALA A 708 -20.87 -39.29 -8.42
#